data_AF-A0AAV4ZY01-F1
#
_entry.id   AF-A0AAV4ZY01-F1
#
_cell.length_a   1.000
_cell.length_b   1.000
_cell.length_c   1.000
_cell.angle_alpha   90.00
_cell.angle_beta   90.00
_cell.angle_gamma   90.00
#
_symmetry.space_group_name_H-M   'P 1'
#
loop_
_entity.id
_entity.type
_entity.pdbx_description
1 polymer ?
#
loop_
_entity_poly.entity_id
_entity_poly.type
_entity_poly.pdbx_seq_one_letter_code
_entity_poly.pdbx_strand_id
1 'polypeptide(L)'
;MWTVLLSLLHLLSTVKASACSCNSGFVPVSVDVTIPKDPSNPGGLNTTDTIQLRKTFDIFGELCQPVEASEFENDIQILLHGQTYAHGYWDTTWNGYQNYSYVSFSCQNGITSFAYDEICAGLSSKPLSEECQLPSAAAVASSIARDAKSGTLAQILTGRAKEFQTVIGIGHSIGSVVFNYEVIKNGASSPYDGLILTGHIHDLGFLEHPQPVSSIANQADPARFGNLDPGYITLDILTFDAGATWLTTQAPFVYVPAVGYHGPVVEMVGEFDQLHCISDGGPCVQSVIQKSEPGFFPQSPNVTTVGKFSLREDLKAEPTLADCHTGDGSFSECGIHRFIVISNYEQFVQRFRIQDDIQILLHGETYTHAYWDTTWNGYQNYSYVSFSCQNGITSFAYDNICSGLSSKPLSEECQLPSAAAVASSIASDAKNGTLAQVLTGQTKQFQTVIGIGHSLGSGIFNYEVIKDGASSPYDGLILTVGSARTIASQADPARFGDLDPGYTTVNGSARSLFYGPTDDSFSPVIFQLDVLTFDANSKWLTNQIPFVYVPAVGYGGPVVVMVGEFDQVHCSPDGGPCVQSVIQGSEPAFFPQSLNVTTIVIPGTGHSLNAEFTASSSFLMMNDLFRNFVNRAVN
;
A
#
# COMPACT_ATOMS: atom_id res chain seq x y z
N MET A 1 4.53 38.38 -48.95
CA MET A 1 4.34 36.92 -49.09
C MET A 1 4.93 36.08 -47.95
N TRP A 2 5.65 36.66 -46.99
CA TRP A 2 6.22 35.92 -45.84
C TRP A 2 5.44 36.08 -44.51
N THR A 3 4.37 36.88 -44.49
CA THR A 3 3.55 37.14 -43.30
C THR A 3 2.26 36.34 -43.24
N VAL A 4 1.92 35.57 -44.29
CA VAL A 4 0.68 34.76 -44.33
C VAL A 4 0.95 33.29 -43.96
N LEU A 5 2.21 32.82 -43.99
CA LEU A 5 2.55 31.45 -43.59
C LEU A 5 2.63 31.25 -42.07
N LEU A 6 2.96 32.29 -41.29
CA LEU A 6 3.00 32.17 -39.82
C LEU A 6 1.60 32.17 -39.18
N SER A 7 0.59 32.71 -39.88
CA SER A 7 -0.79 32.79 -39.39
C SER A 7 -1.55 31.46 -39.52
N LEU A 8 -1.08 30.53 -40.37
CA LEU A 8 -1.64 29.17 -40.47
C LEU A 8 -0.98 28.16 -39.52
N LEU A 9 0.20 28.48 -38.95
CA LEU A 9 0.89 27.62 -37.99
C LEU A 9 0.46 27.84 -36.53
N HIS A 10 -0.35 28.87 -36.24
CA HIS A 10 -0.95 29.10 -34.91
C HIS A 10 -2.41 28.64 -34.80
N LEU A 11 -2.96 28.00 -35.83
CA LEU A 11 -4.30 27.41 -35.85
C LEU A 11 -4.28 25.88 -35.89
N LEU A 12 -3.13 25.27 -35.63
CA LEU A 12 -3.08 23.96 -34.99
C LEU A 12 -3.03 24.23 -33.49
N SER A 13 -4.20 24.51 -32.91
CA SER A 13 -4.43 24.15 -31.52
C SER A 13 -3.94 22.72 -31.39
N THR A 14 -2.90 22.49 -30.61
CA THR A 14 -2.58 21.15 -30.13
C THR A 14 -3.82 20.69 -29.38
N VAL A 15 -4.69 19.97 -30.09
CA VAL A 15 -5.60 19.02 -29.47
C VAL A 15 -4.65 18.17 -28.66
N LYS A 16 -4.61 18.37 -27.33
CA LYS A 16 -3.92 17.43 -26.45
C LYS A 16 -4.49 16.08 -26.86
N ALA A 17 -3.64 15.19 -27.37
CA ALA A 17 -4.07 13.82 -27.63
C ALA A 17 -4.73 13.32 -26.34
N SER A 18 -5.88 12.65 -26.47
CA SER A 18 -6.57 12.07 -25.32
C SER A 18 -5.57 11.26 -24.50
N ALA A 19 -5.50 11.51 -23.19
CA ALA A 19 -4.64 10.74 -22.29
C ALA A 19 -5.05 9.25 -22.21
N CYS A 20 -6.29 8.93 -22.61
CA CYS A 20 -6.81 7.56 -22.72
C CYS A 20 -7.05 7.15 -24.18
N SER A 21 -6.86 5.86 -24.45
CA SER A 21 -7.57 5.11 -25.49
C SER A 21 -8.67 4.29 -24.83
N CYS A 22 -9.94 4.60 -25.11
CA CYS A 22 -11.10 3.90 -24.53
C CYS A 22 -11.84 3.08 -25.59
N ASN A 23 -12.15 1.84 -25.23
CA ASN A 23 -12.84 0.88 -26.07
C ASN A 23 -14.01 0.26 -25.29
N SER A 24 -15.23 0.60 -25.69
CA SER A 24 -16.46 0.04 -25.11
C SER A 24 -17.00 -1.12 -25.94
N GLY A 25 -17.58 -2.13 -25.29
CA GLY A 25 -18.21 -3.25 -25.99
C GLY A 25 -18.82 -4.28 -25.05
N PHE A 26 -19.38 -5.33 -25.67
CA PHE A 26 -19.91 -6.48 -24.95
C PHE A 26 -18.83 -7.54 -24.77
N VAL A 27 -18.64 -7.96 -23.52
CA VAL A 27 -17.79 -9.09 -23.13
C VAL A 27 -18.72 -10.26 -22.82
N PRO A 28 -18.67 -11.36 -23.61
CA PRO A 28 -19.48 -12.54 -23.34
C PRO A 28 -18.89 -13.31 -22.15
N VAL A 29 -19.56 -13.24 -21.00
CA VAL A 29 -19.11 -13.86 -19.75
C VAL A 29 -19.92 -15.11 -19.46
N SER A 30 -19.28 -16.27 -19.49
CA SER A 30 -19.91 -17.54 -19.13
C SER A 30 -19.76 -17.81 -17.64
N VAL A 31 -20.87 -18.16 -16.99
CA VAL A 31 -20.91 -18.54 -15.57
C VAL A 31 -21.47 -19.95 -15.41
N ASP A 32 -20.92 -20.69 -14.43
CA ASP A 32 -21.44 -21.96 -13.92
C ASP A 32 -21.51 -21.85 -12.40
N VAL A 33 -22.65 -21.38 -11.88
CA VAL A 33 -22.80 -21.03 -10.47
C VAL A 33 -24.09 -21.60 -9.89
N THR A 34 -24.02 -22.02 -8.62
CA THR A 34 -25.20 -22.43 -7.87
C THR A 34 -25.86 -21.19 -7.25
N ILE A 35 -27.14 -20.97 -7.55
CA ILE A 35 -27.94 -19.87 -6.99
C ILE A 35 -29.16 -20.42 -6.23
N PRO A 36 -29.64 -19.72 -5.19
CA PRO A 36 -30.97 -19.97 -4.61
C PRO A 36 -32.05 -20.06 -5.68
N LYS A 37 -32.92 -21.07 -5.57
CA LYS A 37 -34.07 -21.23 -6.47
C LYS A 37 -35.12 -20.14 -6.26
N ASP A 38 -35.34 -19.77 -5.00
CA ASP A 38 -36.21 -18.66 -4.61
C ASP A 38 -35.35 -17.60 -3.91
N PRO A 39 -35.00 -16.50 -4.61
CA PRO A 39 -34.17 -15.43 -4.03
C PRO A 39 -34.90 -14.61 -2.95
N SER A 40 -36.21 -14.78 -2.80
CA SER A 40 -37.03 -14.10 -1.78
C SER A 40 -37.04 -14.80 -0.42
N ASN A 41 -36.55 -16.04 -0.37
CA ASN A 41 -36.57 -16.86 0.83
C ASN A 41 -35.70 -16.23 1.95
N PRO A 42 -36.21 -16.08 3.19
CA PRO A 42 -35.45 -15.54 4.31
C PRO A 42 -34.19 -16.34 4.70
N GLY A 43 -34.06 -17.61 4.24
CA GLY A 43 -32.81 -18.36 4.35
C GLY A 43 -31.68 -17.85 3.43
N GLY A 44 -32.01 -16.99 2.47
CA GLY A 44 -31.11 -16.33 1.51
C GLY A 44 -30.06 -17.25 0.90
N LEU A 45 -28.78 -16.87 1.01
CA LEU A 45 -27.65 -17.61 0.42
C LEU A 45 -27.32 -18.93 1.14
N ASN A 46 -27.94 -19.20 2.29
CA ASN A 46 -27.75 -20.43 3.07
C ASN A 46 -28.81 -21.51 2.78
N THR A 47 -29.67 -21.31 1.78
CA THR A 47 -30.66 -22.31 1.37
C THR A 47 -30.03 -23.54 0.73
N THR A 48 -30.64 -24.71 0.94
CA THR A 48 -30.32 -25.94 0.20
C THR A 48 -31.14 -26.09 -1.08
N ASP A 49 -32.25 -25.34 -1.22
CA ASP A 49 -33.06 -25.32 -2.44
C ASP A 49 -32.44 -24.37 -3.47
N THR A 50 -31.62 -24.95 -4.33
CA THR A 50 -30.77 -24.23 -5.28
C THR A 50 -30.93 -24.77 -6.69
N ILE A 51 -30.53 -23.96 -7.66
CA ILE A 51 -30.43 -24.33 -9.06
C ILE A 51 -29.03 -24.02 -9.58
N GLN A 52 -28.58 -24.80 -10.55
CA GLN A 52 -27.34 -24.50 -11.27
C GLN A 52 -27.64 -23.55 -12.44
N LEU A 53 -27.08 -22.35 -12.40
CA LEU A 53 -27.14 -21.38 -13.47
C LEU A 53 -25.90 -21.56 -14.36
N ARG A 54 -26.12 -22.11 -15.56
CA ARG A 54 -25.11 -22.23 -16.63
C ARG A 54 -25.52 -21.38 -17.81
N LYS A 55 -24.93 -20.20 -17.92
CA LYS A 55 -25.37 -19.19 -18.89
C LYS A 55 -24.23 -18.27 -19.29
N THR A 56 -24.31 -17.76 -20.51
CA THR A 56 -23.45 -16.67 -20.98
C THR A 56 -24.24 -15.38 -20.92
N PHE A 57 -23.68 -14.38 -20.24
CA PHE A 57 -24.21 -13.03 -20.19
C PHE A 57 -23.33 -12.12 -21.04
N ASP A 58 -23.95 -11.32 -21.89
CA ASP A 58 -23.28 -10.21 -22.55
C ASP A 58 -23.17 -9.07 -21.53
N ILE A 59 -21.94 -8.76 -21.12
CA ILE A 59 -21.64 -7.70 -20.16
C ILE A 59 -21.08 -6.50 -20.90
N PHE A 60 -21.75 -5.36 -20.79
CA PHE A 60 -21.25 -4.13 -21.37
C PHE A 60 -20.22 -3.48 -20.46
N GLY A 61 -19.12 -3.00 -21.02
CA GLY A 61 -18.16 -2.18 -20.29
C GLY A 61 -17.24 -1.41 -21.21
N GLU A 62 -16.41 -0.56 -20.60
CA GLU A 62 -15.43 0.28 -21.27
C GLU A 62 -14.04 0.07 -20.66
N LEU A 63 -13.10 -0.34 -21.52
CA LEU A 63 -11.69 -0.47 -21.18
C LEU A 63 -10.95 0.79 -21.63
N CYS A 64 -10.45 1.56 -20.68
CA CYS A 64 -9.68 2.77 -20.91
C CYS A 64 -8.22 2.57 -20.50
N GLN A 65 -7.32 2.73 -21.47
CA GLN A 65 -5.89 2.51 -21.31
C GLN A 65 -5.10 3.80 -21.51
N PRO A 66 -4.06 4.07 -20.70
CA PRO A 66 -3.13 5.17 -20.94
C PRO A 66 -2.49 5.06 -22.32
N VAL A 67 -2.34 6.20 -23.02
CA VAL A 67 -1.66 6.24 -24.34
C VAL A 67 -0.13 6.28 -24.21
N GLU A 68 0.39 6.74 -23.07
CA GLU A 68 1.82 6.76 -22.75
C GLU A 68 2.18 5.58 -21.84
N ALA A 69 3.42 5.11 -21.96
CA ALA A 69 3.95 4.06 -21.09
C ALA A 69 3.98 4.56 -19.63
N SER A 70 3.67 3.66 -18.70
CA SER A 70 3.53 3.93 -17.28
C SER A 70 4.09 2.76 -16.48
N GLU A 71 4.59 3.00 -15.26
CA GLU A 71 5.00 1.92 -14.35
C GLU A 71 3.85 1.00 -13.91
N PHE A 72 2.60 1.40 -14.18
CA PHE A 72 1.37 0.65 -13.96
C PHE A 72 0.81 0.05 -15.26
N GLU A 73 1.60 -0.04 -16.32
CA GLU A 73 1.11 -0.50 -17.62
C GLU A 73 0.53 -1.93 -17.61
N ASN A 74 0.97 -2.78 -16.67
CA ASN A 74 0.49 -4.15 -16.50
C ASN A 74 -0.58 -4.29 -15.41
N ASP A 75 -1.08 -3.17 -14.88
CA ASP A 75 -2.09 -3.15 -13.82
C ASP A 75 -3.44 -2.70 -14.38
N ILE A 76 -4.52 -3.27 -13.85
CA ILE A 76 -5.90 -2.89 -14.19
C ILE A 76 -6.76 -2.74 -12.94
N GLN A 77 -7.61 -1.72 -12.96
CA GLN A 77 -8.71 -1.56 -12.01
C GLN A 77 -10.02 -1.99 -12.67
N ILE A 78 -10.75 -2.92 -12.05
CA ILE A 78 -12.09 -3.33 -12.46
C ILE A 78 -13.09 -2.57 -11.59
N LEU A 79 -13.88 -1.70 -12.21
CA LEU A 79 -14.73 -0.73 -11.54
C LEU A 79 -16.20 -1.17 -11.61
N LEU A 80 -16.84 -1.29 -10.45
CA LEU A 80 -18.23 -1.74 -10.34
C LEU A 80 -19.09 -0.74 -9.57
N HIS A 81 -20.16 -0.30 -10.22
CA HIS A 81 -21.05 0.75 -9.75
C HIS A 81 -22.00 0.30 -8.62
N GLY A 82 -22.65 1.27 -7.97
CA GLY A 82 -23.69 1.02 -6.97
C GLY A 82 -25.03 0.60 -7.55
N GLN A 83 -26.00 0.28 -6.69
CA GLN A 83 -27.33 -0.10 -7.15
C GLN A 83 -28.01 1.06 -7.89
N THR A 84 -28.78 0.76 -8.94
CA THR A 84 -29.47 1.75 -9.80
C THR A 84 -28.54 2.69 -10.57
N TYR A 85 -27.23 2.42 -10.56
CA TYR A 85 -26.26 3.04 -11.46
C TYR A 85 -25.90 2.10 -12.61
N ALA A 86 -25.01 2.59 -13.47
CA ALA A 86 -24.32 1.88 -14.54
C ALA A 86 -22.84 2.30 -14.53
N HIS A 87 -22.01 1.80 -15.44
CA HIS A 87 -20.58 2.11 -15.58
C HIS A 87 -20.29 3.62 -15.61
N GLY A 88 -21.21 4.43 -16.14
CA GLY A 88 -21.13 5.89 -16.16
C GLY A 88 -20.99 6.55 -14.78
N TYR A 89 -21.24 5.82 -13.67
CA TYR A 89 -20.86 6.25 -12.33
C TYR A 89 -19.36 6.53 -12.20
N TRP A 90 -18.52 5.74 -12.87
CA TRP A 90 -17.06 5.88 -12.85
C TRP A 90 -16.53 6.82 -13.93
N ASP A 91 -17.27 7.01 -15.02
CA ASP A 91 -16.95 7.93 -16.12
C ASP A 91 -18.03 9.01 -16.30
N THR A 92 -18.34 9.72 -15.21
CA THR A 92 -19.40 10.73 -15.25
C THR A 92 -18.96 11.96 -16.05
N THR A 93 -19.66 12.21 -17.16
CA THR A 93 -19.52 13.41 -18.00
C THR A 93 -20.76 14.30 -17.87
N TRP A 94 -20.80 15.16 -16.86
CA TRP A 94 -21.94 16.05 -16.63
C TRP A 94 -21.66 17.46 -17.19
N ASN A 95 -22.50 17.98 -18.10
CA ASN A 95 -22.48 19.38 -18.61
C ASN A 95 -21.08 20.02 -18.82
N GLY A 96 -20.12 19.29 -19.40
CA GLY A 96 -18.77 19.81 -19.68
C GLY A 96 -17.81 19.82 -18.48
N TYR A 97 -18.22 19.31 -17.31
CA TYR A 97 -17.37 19.11 -16.14
C TYR A 97 -16.61 17.78 -16.25
N GLN A 98 -15.42 17.81 -16.86
CA GLN A 98 -14.58 16.62 -17.05
C GLN A 98 -13.87 16.13 -15.76
N ASN A 99 -13.95 16.88 -14.67
CA ASN A 99 -13.19 16.58 -13.43
C ASN A 99 -13.88 15.54 -12.51
N TYR A 100 -15.00 14.96 -12.92
CA TYR A 100 -15.77 13.99 -12.14
C TYR A 100 -15.59 12.54 -12.63
N SER A 101 -14.88 12.33 -13.74
CA SER A 101 -14.58 11.00 -14.25
C SER A 101 -13.36 10.42 -13.53
N TYR A 102 -13.59 9.38 -12.72
CA TYR A 102 -12.52 8.61 -12.10
C TYR A 102 -11.71 7.86 -13.16
N VAL A 103 -12.36 7.33 -14.21
CA VAL A 103 -11.70 6.67 -15.34
C VAL A 103 -10.70 7.61 -16.03
N SER A 104 -11.13 8.84 -16.35
CA SER A 104 -10.27 9.86 -16.95
C SER A 104 -9.12 10.26 -16.03
N PHE A 105 -9.37 10.37 -14.72
CA PHE A 105 -8.34 10.64 -13.73
C PHE A 105 -7.32 9.50 -13.65
N SER A 106 -7.76 8.25 -13.58
CA SER A 106 -6.89 7.06 -13.52
C SER A 106 -5.99 6.96 -14.76
N CYS A 107 -6.54 7.15 -15.96
CA CYS A 107 -5.73 7.17 -17.19
C CYS A 107 -4.66 8.26 -17.18
N GLN A 108 -5.00 9.48 -16.73
CA GLN A 108 -4.04 10.60 -16.69
C GLN A 108 -2.87 10.31 -15.75
N ASN A 109 -3.07 9.42 -14.78
CA ASN A 109 -2.04 8.92 -13.88
C ASN A 109 -1.46 7.56 -14.33
N GLY A 110 -1.67 7.19 -15.59
CA GLY A 110 -1.03 6.01 -16.19
C GLY A 110 -1.64 4.67 -15.77
N ILE A 111 -2.90 4.63 -15.32
CA ILE A 111 -3.56 3.41 -14.83
C ILE A 111 -4.68 2.98 -15.77
N THR A 112 -4.72 1.69 -16.11
CA THR A 112 -5.81 1.10 -16.92
C THR A 112 -7.04 0.86 -16.06
N SER A 113 -8.22 1.22 -16.57
CA SER A 113 -9.51 0.98 -15.91
C SER A 113 -10.48 0.23 -16.83
N PHE A 114 -11.22 -0.72 -16.29
CA PHE A 114 -12.38 -1.34 -16.93
C PHE A 114 -13.62 -1.10 -16.08
N ALA A 115 -14.47 -0.17 -16.51
CA ALA A 115 -15.76 0.09 -15.87
C ALA A 115 -16.84 -0.70 -16.61
N TYR A 116 -17.63 -1.51 -15.88
CA TYR A 116 -18.65 -2.35 -16.50
C TYR A 116 -20.02 -2.20 -15.83
N ASP A 117 -21.04 -2.50 -16.61
CA ASP A 117 -22.43 -2.59 -16.14
C ASP A 117 -22.64 -3.96 -15.50
N GLU A 118 -23.03 -4.00 -14.23
CA GLU A 118 -23.35 -5.27 -13.57
C GLU A 118 -24.43 -6.04 -14.34
N ILE A 119 -24.51 -7.36 -14.13
CA ILE A 119 -25.68 -8.12 -14.59
C ILE A 119 -26.94 -7.42 -14.11
N CYS A 120 -27.93 -7.33 -15.00
CA CYS A 120 -29.22 -6.72 -14.68
C CYS A 120 -29.18 -5.21 -14.42
N ALA A 121 -28.13 -4.53 -14.86
CA ALA A 121 -28.02 -3.07 -14.89
C ALA A 121 -27.50 -2.59 -16.26
N GLY A 122 -27.59 -1.29 -16.53
CA GLY A 122 -26.91 -0.64 -17.65
C GLY A 122 -27.32 -1.18 -19.02
N LEU A 123 -26.32 -1.40 -19.87
CA LEU A 123 -26.45 -2.04 -21.17
C LEU A 123 -26.23 -3.56 -21.11
N SER A 124 -25.75 -4.08 -19.98
CA SER A 124 -25.57 -5.52 -19.75
C SER A 124 -26.87 -6.32 -19.86
N SER A 125 -26.70 -7.63 -19.96
CA SER A 125 -27.77 -8.61 -19.99
C SER A 125 -28.78 -8.40 -18.87
N LYS A 126 -30.07 -8.39 -19.22
CA LYS A 126 -31.22 -8.28 -18.30
C LYS A 126 -32.06 -9.56 -18.35
N PRO A 127 -31.59 -10.67 -17.74
CA PRO A 127 -32.38 -11.89 -17.61
C PRO A 127 -33.60 -11.67 -16.69
N LEU A 128 -34.36 -12.72 -16.42
CA LEU A 128 -35.35 -12.68 -15.33
C LEU A 128 -34.66 -12.28 -14.03
N SER A 129 -35.29 -11.41 -13.24
CA SER A 129 -34.72 -10.89 -11.99
C SER A 129 -34.26 -11.99 -11.05
N GLU A 130 -34.90 -13.16 -11.05
CA GLU A 130 -34.50 -14.33 -10.26
C GLU A 130 -33.09 -14.85 -10.57
N GLU A 131 -32.54 -14.56 -11.75
CA GLU A 131 -31.14 -14.88 -12.09
C GLU A 131 -30.16 -13.77 -11.66
N CYS A 132 -30.66 -12.62 -11.20
CA CYS A 132 -29.88 -11.45 -10.80
C CYS A 132 -29.57 -11.46 -9.31
N GLN A 133 -28.74 -12.41 -8.90
CA GLN A 133 -28.39 -12.66 -7.49
C GLN A 133 -26.92 -12.34 -7.21
N LEU A 134 -26.56 -12.23 -5.94
CA LEU A 134 -25.19 -11.98 -5.51
C LEU A 134 -24.19 -13.06 -6.01
N PRO A 135 -24.51 -14.37 -6.01
CA PRO A 135 -23.59 -15.38 -6.54
C PRO A 135 -23.38 -15.28 -8.05
N SER A 136 -24.42 -14.93 -8.81
CA SER A 136 -24.30 -14.72 -10.26
C SER A 136 -23.49 -13.47 -10.60
N ALA A 137 -23.70 -12.36 -9.88
CA ALA A 137 -22.91 -11.14 -10.07
C ALA A 137 -21.44 -11.37 -9.71
N ALA A 138 -21.15 -12.02 -8.59
CA ALA A 138 -19.79 -12.36 -8.19
C ALA A 138 -19.11 -13.35 -9.15
N ALA A 139 -19.86 -14.30 -9.73
CA ALA A 139 -19.33 -15.18 -10.76
C ALA A 139 -18.97 -14.41 -12.04
N VAL A 140 -19.78 -13.42 -12.44
CA VAL A 140 -19.45 -12.53 -13.56
C VAL A 140 -18.21 -11.69 -13.27
N ALA A 141 -18.15 -11.05 -12.10
CA ALA A 141 -16.99 -10.29 -11.65
C ALA A 141 -15.70 -11.13 -11.67
N SER A 142 -15.74 -12.33 -11.08
CA SER A 142 -14.61 -13.27 -11.07
C SER A 142 -14.16 -13.67 -12.48
N SER A 143 -15.10 -13.95 -13.39
CA SER A 143 -14.78 -14.27 -14.78
C SER A 143 -14.13 -13.10 -15.53
N ILE A 144 -14.65 -11.88 -15.37
CA ILE A 144 -14.06 -10.66 -15.96
C ILE A 144 -12.61 -10.47 -15.48
N ALA A 145 -12.36 -10.64 -14.18
CA ALA A 145 -11.02 -10.54 -13.63
C ALA A 145 -10.06 -11.62 -14.17
N ARG A 146 -10.55 -12.84 -14.38
CA ARG A 146 -9.77 -13.91 -15.05
C ARG A 146 -9.53 -13.59 -16.53
N ASP A 147 -10.49 -12.99 -17.21
CA ASP A 147 -10.33 -12.53 -18.60
C ASP A 147 -9.32 -11.39 -18.72
N ALA A 148 -9.22 -10.53 -17.70
CA ALA A 148 -8.16 -9.54 -17.60
C ALA A 148 -6.78 -10.21 -17.42
N LYS A 149 -6.64 -11.15 -16.48
CA LYS A 149 -5.36 -11.88 -16.27
C LYS A 149 -4.92 -12.69 -17.49
N SER A 150 -5.86 -13.27 -18.23
CA SER A 150 -5.55 -14.04 -19.46
C SER A 150 -5.39 -13.18 -20.73
N GLY A 151 -5.65 -11.88 -20.63
CA GLY A 151 -5.65 -10.94 -21.76
C GLY A 151 -6.82 -11.08 -22.74
N THR A 152 -7.77 -11.98 -22.45
CA THR A 152 -9.02 -12.16 -23.20
C THR A 152 -9.86 -10.89 -23.21
N LEU A 153 -9.95 -10.17 -22.08
CA LEU A 153 -10.71 -8.92 -21.96
C LEU A 153 -10.21 -7.87 -22.97
N ALA A 154 -8.90 -7.62 -22.98
CA ALA A 154 -8.29 -6.67 -23.90
C ALA A 154 -8.42 -7.14 -25.36
N GLN A 155 -8.30 -8.44 -25.62
CA GLN A 155 -8.48 -9.01 -26.96
C GLN A 155 -9.88 -8.75 -27.52
N ILE A 156 -10.92 -8.89 -26.68
CA ILE A 156 -12.32 -8.65 -27.07
C ILE A 156 -12.56 -7.17 -27.39
N LEU A 157 -12.11 -6.27 -26.51
CA LEU A 157 -12.48 -4.84 -26.61
C LEU A 157 -11.58 -4.04 -27.56
N THR A 158 -10.31 -4.43 -27.68
CA THR A 158 -9.30 -3.67 -28.46
C THR A 158 -8.82 -4.40 -29.71
N GLY A 159 -9.14 -5.70 -29.84
CA GLY A 159 -8.59 -6.56 -30.88
C GLY A 159 -7.15 -7.02 -30.62
N ARG A 160 -6.55 -6.67 -29.47
CA ARG A 160 -5.19 -7.08 -29.07
C ARG A 160 -5.19 -7.64 -27.66
N ALA A 161 -4.72 -8.87 -27.51
CA ALA A 161 -4.52 -9.48 -26.20
C ALA A 161 -3.47 -8.71 -25.39
N LYS A 162 -3.78 -8.47 -24.11
CA LYS A 162 -2.87 -7.91 -23.12
C LYS A 162 -3.21 -8.49 -21.76
N GLU A 163 -2.30 -9.28 -21.21
CA GLU A 163 -2.42 -9.83 -19.87
C GLU A 163 -2.14 -8.74 -18.83
N PHE A 164 -2.97 -8.69 -17.79
CA PHE A 164 -2.74 -7.83 -16.63
C PHE A 164 -2.24 -8.67 -15.46
N GLN A 165 -1.13 -8.26 -14.87
CA GLN A 165 -0.50 -8.97 -13.75
C GLN A 165 -1.26 -8.67 -12.45
N THR A 166 -1.53 -7.39 -12.21
CA THR A 166 -2.28 -6.91 -11.05
C THR A 166 -3.70 -6.53 -11.44
N VAL A 167 -4.69 -7.12 -10.79
CA VAL A 167 -6.13 -6.87 -10.98
C VAL A 167 -6.75 -6.42 -9.66
N ILE A 168 -7.13 -5.15 -9.60
CA ILE A 168 -7.75 -4.54 -8.42
C ILE A 168 -9.25 -4.35 -8.64
N GLY A 169 -10.09 -4.88 -7.74
CA GLY A 169 -11.54 -4.64 -7.75
C GLY A 169 -11.88 -3.35 -6.99
N ILE A 170 -12.53 -2.38 -7.63
CA ILE A 170 -12.98 -1.14 -7.00
C ILE A 170 -14.50 -1.04 -7.09
N GLY A 171 -15.17 -1.27 -5.97
CA GLY A 171 -16.63 -1.27 -5.89
C GLY A 171 -17.18 -0.01 -5.26
N HIS A 172 -18.41 0.35 -5.63
CA HIS A 172 -19.22 1.29 -4.88
C HIS A 172 -20.51 0.64 -4.40
N SER A 173 -20.83 0.75 -3.11
CA SER A 173 -22.07 0.24 -2.50
C SER A 173 -22.29 -1.23 -2.90
N ILE A 174 -23.36 -1.57 -3.64
CA ILE A 174 -23.61 -2.94 -4.08
C ILE A 174 -22.43 -3.56 -4.87
N GLY A 175 -21.68 -2.75 -5.63
CA GLY A 175 -20.48 -3.22 -6.31
C GLY A 175 -19.39 -3.66 -5.34
N SER A 176 -19.27 -3.00 -4.18
CA SER A 176 -18.39 -3.44 -3.10
C SER A 176 -18.87 -4.75 -2.48
N VAL A 177 -20.18 -4.91 -2.30
CA VAL A 177 -20.79 -6.15 -1.79
C VAL A 177 -20.53 -7.32 -2.74
N VAL A 178 -20.61 -7.11 -4.06
CA VAL A 178 -20.29 -8.12 -5.08
C VAL A 178 -18.83 -8.58 -4.97
N PHE A 179 -17.87 -7.65 -4.90
CA PHE A 179 -16.45 -8.02 -4.74
C PHE A 179 -16.15 -8.68 -3.40
N ASN A 180 -16.77 -8.22 -2.30
CA ASN A 180 -16.62 -8.86 -1.00
C ASN A 180 -17.14 -10.30 -1.02
N TYR A 181 -18.32 -10.52 -1.61
CA TYR A 181 -18.85 -11.88 -1.76
C TYR A 181 -17.98 -12.79 -2.64
N GLU A 182 -17.39 -12.24 -3.71
CA GLU A 182 -16.46 -12.97 -4.57
C GLU A 182 -15.28 -13.53 -3.77
N VAL A 183 -14.64 -12.70 -2.95
CA VAL A 183 -13.49 -13.13 -2.14
C VAL A 183 -13.89 -14.04 -0.98
N ILE A 184 -15.10 -13.88 -0.42
CA ILE A 184 -15.67 -14.83 0.55
C ILE A 184 -15.83 -16.22 -0.08
N LYS A 185 -16.25 -16.29 -1.34
CA LYS A 185 -16.48 -17.57 -2.03
C LYS A 185 -15.22 -18.21 -2.57
N ASN A 186 -14.31 -17.42 -3.12
CA ASN A 186 -13.14 -17.94 -3.82
C ASN A 186 -11.88 -17.95 -2.95
N GLY A 187 -11.79 -17.16 -1.88
CA GLY A 187 -10.64 -17.11 -0.98
C GLY A 187 -9.33 -16.98 -1.76
N ALA A 188 -8.42 -17.94 -1.57
CA ALA A 188 -7.12 -17.96 -2.24
C ALA A 188 -7.19 -18.18 -3.76
N SER A 189 -8.35 -18.62 -4.28
CA SER A 189 -8.61 -18.77 -5.72
C SER A 189 -9.23 -17.54 -6.35
N SER A 190 -9.47 -16.46 -5.58
CA SER A 190 -9.94 -15.19 -6.11
C SER A 190 -8.94 -14.66 -7.15
N PRO A 191 -9.41 -14.15 -8.29
CA PRO A 191 -8.57 -13.53 -9.31
C PRO A 191 -8.21 -12.08 -8.97
N TYR A 192 -8.70 -11.52 -7.85
CA TYR A 192 -8.38 -10.16 -7.44
C TYR A 192 -7.15 -10.16 -6.56
N ASP A 193 -6.15 -9.38 -6.95
CA ASP A 193 -4.99 -9.14 -6.10
C ASP A 193 -5.41 -8.26 -4.93
N GLY A 194 -6.25 -7.25 -5.13
CA GLY A 194 -6.75 -6.38 -4.06
C GLY A 194 -8.14 -5.83 -4.26
N LEU A 195 -8.74 -5.36 -3.16
CA LEU A 195 -10.04 -4.71 -3.17
C LEU A 195 -9.98 -3.28 -2.59
N ILE A 196 -10.71 -2.37 -3.24
CA ILE A 196 -11.07 -1.05 -2.71
C ILE A 196 -12.61 -0.98 -2.67
N LEU A 197 -13.16 -0.97 -1.46
CA LEU A 197 -14.60 -1.01 -1.21
C LEU A 197 -15.06 0.38 -0.77
N THR A 198 -15.91 1.04 -1.56
CA THR A 198 -16.39 2.40 -1.28
C THR A 198 -17.88 2.40 -0.92
N GLY A 199 -18.28 3.15 0.09
CA GLY A 199 -19.66 3.14 0.58
C GLY A 199 -20.09 1.75 1.09
N HIS A 200 -19.15 1.05 1.74
CA HIS A 200 -19.35 -0.26 2.35
C HIS A 200 -18.39 -0.44 3.54
N ILE A 201 -18.92 -0.91 4.66
CA ILE A 201 -18.20 -1.34 5.87
C ILE A 201 -19.00 -2.47 6.53
N HIS A 202 -18.38 -3.30 7.37
CA HIS A 202 -19.04 -4.37 8.09
C HIS A 202 -19.72 -3.88 9.39
N ASP A 203 -20.52 -2.81 9.28
CA ASP A 203 -21.41 -2.30 10.33
C ASP A 203 -22.87 -2.72 10.04
N LEU A 204 -23.54 -3.30 11.04
CA LEU A 204 -24.95 -3.71 10.96
C LEU A 204 -25.91 -2.52 10.85
N GLY A 205 -25.46 -1.28 11.01
CA GLY A 205 -26.27 -0.07 10.84
C GLY A 205 -27.02 0.00 9.51
N PHE A 206 -26.45 -0.57 8.44
CA PHE A 206 -27.14 -0.72 7.15
C PHE A 206 -28.47 -1.49 7.26
N LEU A 207 -28.58 -2.47 8.17
CA LEU A 207 -29.81 -3.24 8.40
C LEU A 207 -30.83 -2.48 9.26
N GLU A 208 -30.40 -1.47 9.99
CA GLU A 208 -31.22 -0.75 10.98
C GLU A 208 -31.86 0.52 10.40
N HIS A 209 -31.37 1.05 9.27
CA HIS A 209 -31.91 2.28 8.67
C HIS A 209 -32.97 2.06 7.57
N PRO A 210 -33.90 3.01 7.40
CA PRO A 210 -34.84 3.01 6.28
C PRO A 210 -34.06 3.08 4.97
N GLN A 211 -34.12 2.01 4.20
CA GLN A 211 -33.52 1.97 2.87
C GLN A 211 -34.19 3.01 1.96
N PRO A 212 -33.48 3.57 0.96
CA PRO A 212 -34.08 4.44 -0.04
C PRO A 212 -35.32 3.78 -0.63
N VAL A 213 -36.42 4.54 -0.71
CA VAL A 213 -37.67 4.01 -1.29
C VAL A 213 -37.40 3.71 -2.76
N SER A 214 -37.41 2.43 -3.10
CA SER A 214 -37.28 1.95 -4.47
C SER A 214 -38.66 1.63 -5.04
N SER A 215 -38.80 1.90 -6.33
CA SER A 215 -40.02 1.66 -7.10
C SER A 215 -39.78 0.54 -8.10
N ILE A 216 -40.81 -0.24 -8.40
CA ILE A 216 -40.76 -1.28 -9.45
C ILE A 216 -40.45 -0.58 -10.77
N ALA A 217 -39.37 -0.98 -11.44
CA ALA A 217 -38.80 -0.26 -12.57
C ALA A 217 -39.80 -0.08 -13.71
N ASN A 218 -40.52 -1.15 -14.08
CA ASN A 218 -41.50 -1.12 -15.17
C ASN A 218 -42.78 -0.29 -14.85
N GLN A 219 -42.99 0.07 -13.58
CA GLN A 219 -44.09 0.94 -13.15
C GLN A 219 -43.61 2.40 -13.02
N ALA A 220 -42.38 2.60 -12.53
CA ALA A 220 -41.77 3.91 -12.34
C ALA A 220 -41.44 4.59 -13.67
N ASP A 221 -40.82 3.86 -14.60
CA ASP A 221 -40.54 4.33 -15.96
C ASP A 221 -40.83 3.23 -16.99
N PRO A 222 -42.10 3.07 -17.39
CA PRO A 222 -42.50 2.07 -18.38
C PRO A 222 -41.84 2.28 -19.75
N ALA A 223 -41.43 3.51 -20.09
CA ALA A 223 -40.81 3.82 -21.38
C ALA A 223 -39.39 3.23 -21.47
N ARG A 224 -38.64 3.27 -20.37
CA ARG A 224 -37.29 2.67 -20.29
C ARG A 224 -37.33 1.19 -19.92
N PHE A 225 -38.21 0.80 -18.99
CA PHE A 225 -38.15 -0.49 -18.32
C PHE A 225 -39.38 -1.38 -18.52
N GLY A 226 -40.32 -1.03 -19.39
CA GLY A 226 -41.60 -1.74 -19.56
C GLY A 226 -41.50 -3.24 -19.89
N ASN A 227 -40.34 -3.69 -20.38
CA ASN A 227 -40.08 -5.11 -20.70
C ASN A 227 -39.43 -5.90 -19.55
N LEU A 228 -39.05 -5.23 -18.45
CA LEU A 228 -38.44 -5.88 -17.28
C LEU A 228 -39.52 -6.48 -16.38
N ASP A 229 -39.21 -7.61 -15.75
CA ASP A 229 -40.12 -8.21 -14.77
C ASP A 229 -40.14 -7.40 -13.45
N PRO A 230 -41.17 -7.57 -12.60
CA PRO A 230 -41.34 -6.76 -11.39
C PRO A 230 -40.23 -6.86 -10.34
N GLY A 231 -39.28 -7.80 -10.46
CA GLY A 231 -38.13 -7.86 -9.55
C GLY A 231 -37.03 -6.84 -9.85
N TYR A 232 -37.14 -6.10 -10.95
CA TYR A 232 -36.30 -4.93 -11.23
C TYR A 232 -36.84 -3.68 -10.53
N ILE A 233 -35.95 -2.94 -9.88
CA ILE A 233 -36.26 -1.71 -9.14
C ILE A 233 -35.41 -0.53 -9.64
N THR A 234 -35.92 0.67 -9.43
CA THR A 234 -35.23 1.94 -9.69
C THR A 234 -35.60 2.96 -8.62
N LEU A 235 -34.97 4.13 -8.63
CA LEU A 235 -35.31 5.25 -7.75
C LEU A 235 -36.24 6.23 -8.48
N ASP A 236 -37.08 6.98 -7.75
CA ASP A 236 -38.12 7.88 -8.29
C ASP A 236 -37.60 9.11 -9.06
N ILE A 237 -36.35 9.11 -9.52
CA ILE A 237 -35.72 10.18 -10.30
C ILE A 237 -35.30 9.62 -11.67
N LEU A 238 -35.65 10.35 -12.74
CA LEU A 238 -35.50 9.94 -14.15
C LEU A 238 -34.05 9.64 -14.61
N THR A 239 -33.04 9.90 -13.79
CA THR A 239 -31.61 9.70 -14.12
C THR A 239 -31.06 8.35 -13.67
N PHE A 240 -31.76 7.62 -12.81
CA PHE A 240 -31.30 6.32 -12.32
C PHE A 240 -31.63 5.19 -13.29
N ASP A 241 -30.83 4.14 -13.25
CA ASP A 241 -31.05 2.90 -13.99
C ASP A 241 -31.85 1.87 -13.18
N ALA A 242 -32.27 0.80 -13.83
CA ALA A 242 -32.84 -0.35 -13.15
C ALA A 242 -31.74 -1.23 -12.55
N GLY A 243 -31.97 -1.74 -11.34
CA GLY A 243 -31.18 -2.79 -10.72
C GLY A 243 -32.09 -3.88 -10.16
N ALA A 244 -31.58 -5.10 -10.00
CA ALA A 244 -32.38 -6.19 -9.44
C ALA A 244 -32.51 -6.10 -7.92
N THR A 245 -33.71 -6.38 -7.40
CA THR A 245 -34.01 -6.33 -5.96
C THR A 245 -33.18 -7.33 -5.16
N TRP A 246 -32.94 -8.51 -5.73
CA TRP A 246 -32.36 -9.65 -5.01
C TRP A 246 -30.89 -9.48 -4.67
N LEU A 247 -30.14 -8.66 -5.42
CA LEU A 247 -28.77 -8.29 -5.08
C LEU A 247 -28.73 -7.60 -3.71
N THR A 248 -29.66 -6.68 -3.46
CA THR A 248 -29.74 -5.90 -2.22
C THR A 248 -30.21 -6.74 -1.05
N THR A 249 -31.22 -7.58 -1.25
CA THR A 249 -31.74 -8.44 -0.17
C THR A 249 -30.71 -9.48 0.28
N GLN A 250 -29.74 -9.81 -0.58
CA GLN A 250 -28.65 -10.72 -0.28
C GLN A 250 -27.38 -10.03 0.24
N ALA A 251 -27.31 -8.70 0.25
CA ALA A 251 -26.18 -7.96 0.80
C ALA A 251 -25.84 -8.30 2.27
N PRO A 252 -26.80 -8.58 3.18
CA PRO A 252 -26.50 -8.95 4.56
C PRO A 252 -25.70 -10.26 4.70
N PHE A 253 -25.55 -11.06 3.64
CA PHE A 253 -24.82 -12.31 3.69
C PHE A 253 -23.31 -12.17 3.49
N VAL A 254 -22.80 -10.95 3.23
CA VAL A 254 -21.35 -10.68 3.18
C VAL A 254 -20.76 -10.36 4.55
N TYR A 255 -21.58 -10.29 5.61
CA TYR A 255 -21.13 -10.13 7.00
C TYR A 255 -20.60 -11.45 7.57
N VAL A 256 -19.66 -12.07 6.87
CA VAL A 256 -18.93 -13.28 7.26
C VAL A 256 -17.47 -13.15 6.84
N PRO A 257 -16.52 -13.79 7.56
CA PRO A 257 -15.11 -13.66 7.20
C PRO A 257 -14.76 -14.26 5.82
N ALA A 258 -14.00 -13.51 5.02
CA ALA A 258 -13.41 -13.94 3.76
C ALA A 258 -12.19 -14.84 3.98
N VAL A 259 -12.43 -16.04 4.51
CA VAL A 259 -11.37 -17.01 4.81
C VAL A 259 -10.66 -17.45 3.53
N GLY A 260 -9.33 -17.43 3.56
CA GLY A 260 -8.44 -17.81 2.47
C GLY A 260 -8.06 -16.66 1.56
N TYR A 261 -8.72 -15.49 1.64
CA TYR A 261 -8.30 -14.32 0.88
C TYR A 261 -7.08 -13.67 1.53
N HIS A 262 -6.07 -13.36 0.72
CA HIS A 262 -4.79 -12.81 1.17
C HIS A 262 -4.47 -11.43 0.59
N GLY A 263 -5.31 -10.91 -0.30
CA GLY A 263 -5.15 -9.55 -0.81
C GLY A 263 -5.43 -8.51 0.29
N PRO A 264 -4.70 -7.38 0.36
CA PRO A 264 -5.10 -6.22 1.14
C PRO A 264 -6.43 -5.66 0.64
N VAL A 265 -7.12 -5.04 1.60
CA VAL A 265 -8.45 -4.47 1.42
C VAL A 265 -8.43 -3.06 1.98
N VAL A 266 -8.91 -2.11 1.17
CA VAL A 266 -9.17 -0.74 1.61
C VAL A 266 -10.67 -0.51 1.59
N GLU A 267 -11.22 -0.16 2.74
CA GLU A 267 -12.63 0.20 2.88
C GLU A 267 -12.75 1.72 3.10
N MET A 268 -13.65 2.36 2.37
CA MET A 268 -13.80 3.81 2.35
C MET A 268 -15.27 4.16 2.57
N VAL A 269 -15.54 4.93 3.62
CA VAL A 269 -16.89 5.43 3.91
C VAL A 269 -16.82 6.94 4.11
N GLY A 270 -17.82 7.66 3.59
CA GLY A 270 -17.89 9.12 3.74
C GLY A 270 -18.23 9.50 5.18
N GLU A 271 -17.68 10.60 5.70
CA GLU A 271 -17.95 11.08 7.08
C GLU A 271 -19.45 11.25 7.37
N PHE A 272 -20.22 11.59 6.33
CA PHE A 272 -21.67 11.81 6.38
C PHE A 272 -22.45 10.68 5.70
N ASP A 273 -21.86 9.50 5.53
CA ASP A 273 -22.60 8.33 5.05
C ASP A 273 -23.64 7.93 6.09
N GLN A 274 -24.87 8.36 5.86
CA GLN A 274 -26.00 8.09 6.74
C GLN A 274 -26.46 6.63 6.65
N LEU A 275 -26.11 5.89 5.59
CA LEU A 275 -26.60 4.52 5.39
C LEU A 275 -25.79 3.51 6.20
N HIS A 276 -24.49 3.73 6.39
CA HIS A 276 -23.59 2.71 6.93
C HIS A 276 -23.07 3.00 8.35
N CYS A 277 -23.12 4.22 8.88
CA CYS A 277 -22.53 4.57 10.19
C CYS A 277 -23.57 5.03 11.21
N ILE A 278 -24.10 4.13 12.05
CA ILE A 278 -25.26 4.50 12.90
C ILE A 278 -25.22 3.95 14.31
N SER A 279 -24.24 3.15 14.75
CA SER A 279 -24.31 2.61 16.13
C SER A 279 -24.53 3.66 17.24
N ASP A 280 -24.21 4.95 17.00
CA ASP A 280 -24.53 6.08 17.91
C ASP A 280 -25.26 7.30 17.27
N GLY A 281 -25.72 7.25 16.01
CA GLY A 281 -26.39 8.39 15.34
C GLY A 281 -25.52 9.64 15.09
N GLY A 282 -24.19 9.47 15.06
CA GLY A 282 -23.19 10.52 14.77
C GLY A 282 -22.43 10.28 13.45
N PRO A 283 -21.53 11.20 13.04
CA PRO A 283 -20.71 11.05 11.83
C PRO A 283 -19.83 9.80 11.88
N CYS A 284 -19.44 9.26 10.71
CA CYS A 284 -18.52 8.14 10.57
C CYS A 284 -17.12 8.52 11.12
N VAL A 285 -16.92 8.40 12.42
CA VAL A 285 -15.61 8.65 13.05
C VAL A 285 -14.74 7.41 12.98
N GLN A 286 -13.46 7.61 12.67
CA GLN A 286 -12.43 6.56 12.48
C GLN A 286 -12.44 5.46 13.57
N SER A 287 -12.80 5.81 14.81
CA SER A 287 -12.88 4.89 15.96
C SER A 287 -14.08 3.92 15.95
N VAL A 288 -15.17 4.25 15.25
CA VAL A 288 -16.34 3.37 15.05
C VAL A 288 -15.99 2.34 13.99
N ILE A 289 -15.37 2.81 12.91
CA ILE A 289 -15.00 2.05 11.74
C ILE A 289 -13.89 1.01 12.05
N GLN A 290 -12.87 1.35 12.84
CA GLN A 290 -11.79 0.42 13.16
C GLN A 290 -12.20 -0.75 14.08
N LYS A 291 -13.40 -0.72 14.68
CA LYS A 291 -13.86 -1.77 15.61
C LYS A 291 -14.49 -2.99 14.91
N SER A 292 -14.94 -2.86 13.66
CA SER A 292 -15.67 -3.92 12.93
C SER A 292 -14.80 -4.75 12.00
N GLU A 293 -13.74 -4.18 11.40
CA GLU A 293 -13.20 -4.71 10.13
C GLU A 293 -12.13 -5.83 10.21
N PRO A 294 -11.19 -5.88 11.18
CA PRO A 294 -10.12 -6.88 11.17
C PRO A 294 -10.61 -8.34 11.24
N GLY A 295 -11.83 -8.57 11.73
CA GLY A 295 -12.42 -9.90 11.84
C GLY A 295 -12.96 -10.47 10.53
N PHE A 296 -13.27 -9.63 9.54
CA PHE A 296 -13.87 -10.05 8.27
C PHE A 296 -12.83 -10.41 7.21
N PHE A 297 -11.59 -9.92 7.32
CA PHE A 297 -10.47 -10.31 6.46
C PHE A 297 -9.28 -10.82 7.30
N PRO A 298 -9.42 -11.99 7.95
CA PRO A 298 -8.49 -12.45 8.99
C PRO A 298 -7.08 -12.80 8.48
N GLN A 299 -6.93 -12.99 7.16
CA GLN A 299 -5.68 -13.40 6.51
C GLN A 299 -5.14 -12.34 5.53
N SER A 300 -5.81 -11.19 5.46
CA SER A 300 -5.36 -10.06 4.66
C SER A 300 -4.29 -9.28 5.44
N PRO A 301 -3.12 -9.04 4.85
CA PRO A 301 -1.96 -8.48 5.53
C PRO A 301 -2.14 -7.00 5.90
N ASN A 302 -3.10 -6.30 5.29
CA ASN A 302 -3.43 -4.90 5.56
C ASN A 302 -4.91 -4.62 5.27
N VAL A 303 -5.74 -4.62 6.30
CA VAL A 303 -7.12 -4.10 6.25
C VAL A 303 -7.05 -2.65 6.69
N THR A 304 -7.28 -1.71 5.77
CA THR A 304 -7.24 -0.28 6.08
C THR A 304 -8.61 0.32 5.85
N THR A 305 -9.19 0.91 6.89
CA THR A 305 -10.45 1.63 6.76
C THR A 305 -10.23 3.13 6.86
N VAL A 306 -10.84 3.87 5.93
CA VAL A 306 -10.70 5.32 5.80
C VAL A 306 -12.07 5.95 6.03
N GLY A 307 -12.24 6.63 7.17
CA GLY A 307 -13.50 7.27 7.55
C GLY A 307 -13.50 8.79 7.57
N LYS A 308 -12.33 9.42 7.67
CA LYS A 308 -12.21 10.87 7.78
C LYS A 308 -11.52 11.47 6.57
N PHE A 309 -12.31 12.10 5.70
CA PHE A 309 -11.80 12.99 4.68
C PHE A 309 -11.89 14.43 5.19
N SER A 310 -10.82 14.95 5.82
CA SER A 310 -10.80 16.36 6.19
C SER A 310 -10.70 17.21 4.92
N LEU A 311 -11.74 17.98 4.61
CA LEU A 311 -11.64 19.10 3.69
C LEU A 311 -10.56 20.06 4.21
N ARG A 312 -9.61 20.41 3.34
CA ARG A 312 -8.51 21.34 3.62
C ARG A 312 -9.10 22.72 4.02
N GLU A 313 -8.53 23.43 5.02
CA GLU A 313 -9.17 24.64 5.61
C GLU A 313 -9.37 25.82 4.65
N ASP A 314 -8.60 25.86 3.57
CA ASP A 314 -8.71 26.77 2.43
C ASP A 314 -9.96 26.54 1.56
N LEU A 315 -10.75 25.49 1.84
CA LEU A 315 -11.96 25.10 1.10
C LEU A 315 -13.28 25.35 1.88
N LYS A 316 -13.23 26.02 3.03
CA LYS A 316 -14.35 26.13 4.01
C LYS A 316 -15.38 27.24 3.78
N ALA A 317 -15.27 28.11 2.77
CA ALA A 317 -16.15 29.28 2.64
C ALA A 317 -17.06 29.22 1.41
N GLU A 318 -18.30 28.71 1.55
CA GLU A 318 -19.35 28.73 0.51
C GLU A 318 -20.79 28.73 1.13
N PRO A 319 -21.84 29.18 0.41
CA PRO A 319 -23.17 29.56 0.91
C PRO A 319 -24.16 28.39 1.09
N THR A 320 -25.31 28.66 1.74
CA THR A 320 -26.33 27.65 2.11
C THR A 320 -27.40 27.42 1.05
N LEU A 321 -28.05 26.23 1.06
CA LEU A 321 -29.16 25.81 0.19
C LEU A 321 -30.33 26.81 0.07
N ALA A 322 -30.48 27.75 1.01
CA ALA A 322 -31.50 28.78 0.99
C ALA A 322 -31.34 29.80 -0.16
N ASP A 323 -30.15 29.87 -0.77
CA ASP A 323 -29.82 30.87 -1.79
C ASP A 323 -30.09 30.39 -3.25
N CYS A 324 -30.51 29.13 -3.46
CA CYS A 324 -30.66 28.51 -4.79
C CYS A 324 -32.11 28.43 -5.34
N HIS A 325 -33.07 29.18 -4.77
CA HIS A 325 -34.44 29.24 -5.29
C HIS A 325 -34.74 30.56 -6.01
N THR A 326 -34.97 30.51 -7.33
CA THR A 326 -35.83 31.52 -7.97
C THR A 326 -37.29 31.09 -7.77
N GLY A 327 -38.14 32.02 -7.34
CA GLY A 327 -39.55 31.77 -7.01
C GLY A 327 -40.45 31.38 -8.18
N ASP A 328 -39.91 30.83 -9.27
CA ASP A 328 -40.64 30.42 -10.48
C ASP A 328 -40.51 28.93 -10.83
N GLY A 329 -39.81 28.13 -10.02
CA GLY A 329 -39.71 26.67 -10.20
C GLY A 329 -38.75 26.22 -11.31
N SER A 330 -37.90 27.11 -11.84
CA SER A 330 -36.78 26.72 -12.70
C SER A 330 -35.48 26.60 -11.88
N PHE A 331 -34.69 25.56 -12.11
CA PHE A 331 -33.36 25.40 -11.50
C PHE A 331 -32.34 26.25 -12.29
N SER A 332 -31.91 27.37 -11.73
CA SER A 332 -30.76 28.14 -12.24
C SER A 332 -29.46 27.65 -11.60
N GLU A 333 -28.39 27.62 -12.40
CA GLU A 333 -27.02 27.23 -12.07
C GLU A 333 -26.57 27.65 -10.66
N CYS A 334 -26.52 26.70 -9.71
CA CYS A 334 -25.67 26.81 -8.53
C CYS A 334 -24.36 26.07 -8.86
N GLY A 335 -23.27 26.84 -8.97
CA GLY A 335 -21.92 26.29 -9.09
C GLY A 335 -21.54 25.59 -7.80
N ILE A 336 -21.12 24.33 -7.88
CA ILE A 336 -20.75 23.52 -6.71
C ILE A 336 -19.34 22.94 -6.90
N HIS A 337 -18.64 22.82 -5.76
CA HIS A 337 -17.21 22.76 -5.53
C HIS A 337 -16.58 21.34 -5.52
N ARG A 338 -15.25 21.32 -5.30
CA ARG A 338 -14.20 20.39 -5.79
C ARG A 338 -13.73 19.32 -4.78
N PHE A 339 -13.10 18.25 -5.30
CA PHE A 339 -12.68 17.01 -4.60
C PHE A 339 -11.35 17.02 -3.83
N ILE A 340 -11.23 15.99 -2.98
CA ILE A 340 -10.04 15.45 -2.30
C ILE A 340 -9.41 14.35 -3.18
N VAL A 341 -8.09 14.41 -3.37
CA VAL A 341 -7.29 13.51 -4.22
C VAL A 341 -6.95 12.21 -3.49
N ILE A 342 -7.12 11.07 -4.16
CA ILE A 342 -6.70 9.74 -3.70
C ILE A 342 -5.19 9.60 -3.87
N SER A 343 -4.44 9.71 -2.78
CA SER A 343 -3.04 9.23 -2.64
C SER A 343 -2.95 7.71 -2.43
N ASN A 344 -4.10 7.01 -2.39
CA ASN A 344 -4.17 5.65 -1.88
C ASN A 344 -3.92 4.57 -2.94
N TYR A 345 -4.14 4.82 -4.25
CA TYR A 345 -3.96 3.77 -5.25
C TYR A 345 -2.48 3.41 -5.45
N GLU A 346 -1.60 4.40 -5.63
CA GLU A 346 -0.14 4.17 -5.72
C GLU A 346 0.39 3.50 -4.44
N GLN A 347 0.02 3.98 -3.26
CA GLN A 347 0.40 3.36 -1.99
C GLN A 347 -0.15 1.93 -1.84
N PHE A 348 -1.37 1.67 -2.32
CA PHE A 348 -2.01 0.36 -2.29
C PHE A 348 -1.30 -0.62 -3.21
N VAL A 349 -1.07 -0.27 -4.48
CA VAL A 349 -0.30 -1.08 -5.45
C VAL A 349 1.15 -1.28 -4.99
N GLN A 350 1.78 -0.27 -4.40
CA GLN A 350 3.12 -0.45 -3.83
C GLN A 350 3.12 -1.48 -2.69
N ARG A 351 2.12 -1.48 -1.80
CA ARG A 351 2.00 -2.50 -0.73
C ARG A 351 1.82 -3.91 -1.28
N PHE A 352 1.27 -4.08 -2.48
CA PHE A 352 1.24 -5.36 -3.18
C PHE A 352 2.60 -5.83 -3.62
N ARG A 353 3.31 -4.98 -4.37
CA ARG A 353 4.61 -5.31 -4.98
C ARG A 353 5.65 -5.68 -3.92
N ILE A 354 5.56 -5.04 -2.74
CA ILE A 354 6.50 -5.22 -1.62
C ILE A 354 6.31 -6.53 -0.83
N GLN A 355 5.20 -7.24 -1.00
CA GLN A 355 4.98 -8.52 -0.29
C GLN A 355 6.11 -9.51 -0.56
N ASP A 356 6.74 -9.45 -1.73
CA ASP A 356 7.83 -10.34 -2.13
C ASP A 356 9.23 -9.81 -1.80
N ASP A 357 9.34 -8.71 -1.07
CA ASP A 357 10.61 -8.07 -0.74
C ASP A 357 10.87 -8.02 0.77
N ILE A 358 12.13 -7.90 1.14
CA ILE A 358 12.58 -7.89 2.53
C ILE A 358 13.68 -6.86 2.77
N GLN A 359 13.59 -6.15 3.90
CA GLN A 359 14.71 -5.39 4.46
C GLN A 359 15.41 -6.18 5.57
N ILE A 360 16.74 -6.34 5.45
CA ILE A 360 17.60 -6.95 6.46
C ILE A 360 18.25 -5.84 7.27
N LEU A 361 17.98 -5.81 8.56
CA LEU A 361 18.35 -4.71 9.46
C LEU A 361 19.51 -5.13 10.37
N LEU A 362 20.63 -4.41 10.32
CA LEU A 362 21.82 -4.71 11.11
C LEU A 362 22.16 -3.56 12.05
N HIS A 363 22.25 -3.87 13.34
CA HIS A 363 22.47 -2.88 14.39
C HIS A 363 23.91 -2.37 14.44
N GLY A 364 24.08 -1.29 15.21
CA GLY A 364 25.37 -0.68 15.47
C GLY A 364 26.25 -1.38 16.49
N GLU A 365 27.47 -0.89 16.64
CA GLU A 365 28.34 -1.33 17.71
C GLU A 365 27.69 -1.05 19.08
N THR A 366 27.80 -1.98 20.03
CA THR A 366 27.21 -1.87 21.38
C THR A 366 25.67 -1.79 21.38
N TYR A 367 25.04 -2.13 20.26
CA TYR A 367 23.61 -2.37 20.16
C TYR A 367 23.35 -3.86 19.89
N THR A 368 22.07 -4.22 19.82
CA THR A 368 21.53 -5.51 19.39
C THR A 368 20.38 -5.25 18.39
N HIS A 369 19.67 -6.28 17.93
CA HIS A 369 18.45 -6.11 17.13
C HIS A 369 17.42 -5.15 17.76
N ALA A 370 17.45 -4.99 19.09
CA ALA A 370 16.57 -4.09 19.83
C ALA A 370 16.69 -2.61 19.40
N TYR A 371 17.81 -2.21 18.77
CA TYR A 371 17.92 -0.88 18.14
C TYR A 371 16.87 -0.68 17.03
N TRP A 372 16.60 -1.74 16.27
CA TRP A 372 15.62 -1.73 15.18
C TRP A 372 14.21 -2.07 15.66
N ASP A 373 14.09 -2.86 16.73
CA ASP A 373 12.81 -3.27 17.32
C ASP A 373 12.72 -2.95 18.82
N THR A 374 12.54 -1.67 19.14
CA THR A 374 12.31 -1.21 20.52
C THR A 374 10.90 -1.60 20.98
N THR A 375 10.75 -2.82 21.49
CA THR A 375 9.49 -3.38 22.01
C THR A 375 9.22 -3.01 23.48
N TRP A 376 9.63 -1.81 23.90
CA TRP A 376 9.43 -1.36 25.28
C TRP A 376 7.98 -0.89 25.49
N ASN A 377 7.35 -1.37 26.57
CA ASN A 377 5.97 -1.04 26.90
C ASN A 377 5.76 0.50 26.96
N GLY A 378 4.97 1.02 26.03
CA GLY A 378 4.64 2.45 25.93
C GLY A 378 5.50 3.28 24.97
N TYR A 379 6.46 2.67 24.25
CA TYR A 379 7.39 3.36 23.35
C TYR A 379 7.48 2.73 21.96
N GLN A 380 6.38 2.10 21.48
CA GLN A 380 6.35 1.42 20.18
C GLN A 380 6.63 2.36 18.99
N ASN A 381 6.50 3.67 19.18
CA ASN A 381 6.79 4.70 18.17
C ASN A 381 8.29 4.82 17.82
N TYR A 382 9.18 4.16 18.56
CA TYR A 382 10.61 4.09 18.27
C TYR A 382 11.05 2.76 17.61
N SER A 383 10.14 1.79 17.45
CA SER A 383 10.44 0.54 16.74
C SER A 383 10.27 0.71 15.23
N TYR A 384 11.39 0.72 14.50
CA TYR A 384 11.38 0.75 13.04
C TYR A 384 10.78 -0.54 12.46
N VAL A 385 11.02 -1.70 13.08
CA VAL A 385 10.41 -2.97 12.67
C VAL A 385 8.90 -2.92 12.79
N SER A 386 8.37 -2.43 13.92
CA SER A 386 6.92 -2.27 14.11
C SER A 386 6.34 -1.27 13.11
N PHE A 387 7.02 -0.14 12.91
CA PHE A 387 6.62 0.88 11.95
C PHE A 387 6.60 0.32 10.51
N SER A 388 7.62 -0.42 10.11
CA SER A 388 7.74 -1.04 8.78
C SER A 388 6.68 -2.12 8.56
N CYS A 389 6.45 -2.96 9.57
CA CYS A 389 5.40 -3.98 9.56
C CYS A 389 4.01 -3.37 9.39
N GLN A 390 3.69 -2.31 10.14
CA GLN A 390 2.43 -1.55 10.00
C GLN A 390 2.27 -0.88 8.63
N ASN A 391 3.37 -0.69 7.91
CA ASN A 391 3.40 -0.15 6.55
C ASN A 391 3.50 -1.26 5.48
N GLY A 392 3.40 -2.54 5.86
CA GLY A 392 3.43 -3.67 4.94
C GLY A 392 4.80 -4.00 4.35
N ILE A 393 5.90 -3.62 5.03
CA ILE A 393 7.28 -3.95 4.64
C ILE A 393 7.78 -5.10 5.51
N THR A 394 8.17 -6.21 4.87
CA THR A 394 8.78 -7.35 5.57
C THR A 394 10.16 -6.97 6.07
N SER A 395 10.40 -7.15 7.37
CA SER A 395 11.65 -6.75 8.02
C SER A 395 12.27 -7.91 8.78
N PHE A 396 13.59 -8.07 8.68
CA PHE A 396 14.35 -9.02 9.49
C PHE A 396 15.50 -8.31 10.20
N ALA A 397 15.32 -8.01 11.48
CA ALA A 397 16.38 -7.53 12.37
C ALA A 397 17.01 -8.72 13.09
N TYR A 398 18.34 -8.76 13.15
CA TYR A 398 19.07 -9.85 13.79
C TYR A 398 20.22 -9.34 14.67
N ASP A 399 20.59 -10.15 15.66
CA ASP A 399 21.79 -9.94 16.46
C ASP A 399 23.01 -10.38 15.68
N ASN A 400 23.95 -9.47 15.45
CA ASN A 400 25.18 -9.81 14.76
C ASN A 400 25.98 -10.87 15.55
N ILE A 401 26.89 -11.56 14.87
CA ILE A 401 27.86 -12.41 15.56
C ILE A 401 28.57 -11.57 16.64
N CYS A 402 28.73 -12.13 17.84
CA CYS A 402 29.41 -11.48 18.96
C CYS A 402 28.63 -10.35 19.65
N SER A 403 27.32 -10.22 19.38
CA SER A 403 26.41 -9.32 20.09
C SER A 403 25.07 -10.01 20.40
N GLY A 404 24.27 -9.45 21.31
CA GLY A 404 22.91 -9.89 21.59
C GLY A 404 22.79 -11.32 22.07
N LEU A 405 21.83 -12.07 21.54
CA LEU A 405 21.63 -13.49 21.82
C LEU A 405 22.44 -14.42 20.89
N SER A 406 23.10 -13.86 19.88
CA SER A 406 23.96 -14.61 18.97
C SER A 406 25.22 -15.14 19.67
N SER A 407 25.85 -16.12 19.01
CA SER A 407 27.09 -16.74 19.46
C SER A 407 28.17 -15.70 19.74
N LYS A 408 28.88 -15.88 20.86
CA LYS A 408 30.02 -15.06 21.29
C LYS A 408 31.29 -15.94 21.33
N PRO A 409 31.86 -16.28 20.15
CA PRO A 409 33.14 -16.98 20.09
C PRO A 409 34.27 -16.10 20.65
N LEU A 410 35.52 -16.54 20.57
CA LEU A 410 36.64 -15.67 20.94
C LEU A 410 36.60 -14.39 20.10
N SER A 411 36.91 -13.25 20.69
CA SER A 411 36.82 -11.94 20.02
C SER A 411 37.58 -11.89 18.70
N GLU A 412 38.69 -12.64 18.59
CA GLU A 412 39.50 -12.76 17.37
C GLU A 412 38.78 -13.45 16.20
N GLU A 413 37.72 -14.21 16.45
CA GLU A 413 36.85 -14.80 15.43
C GLU A 413 35.76 -13.82 14.96
N CYS A 414 35.53 -12.76 15.73
CA CYS A 414 34.57 -11.70 15.48
C CYS A 414 35.22 -10.55 14.69
N GLN A 415 35.36 -10.74 13.38
CA GLN A 415 36.01 -9.78 12.48
C GLN A 415 35.02 -9.29 11.42
N LEU A 416 35.36 -8.19 10.75
CA LEU A 416 34.57 -7.63 9.66
C LEU A 416 34.27 -8.67 8.55
N PRO A 417 35.24 -9.51 8.11
CA PRO A 417 34.94 -10.55 7.12
C PRO A 417 33.98 -11.64 7.61
N SER A 418 34.06 -12.05 8.89
CA SER A 418 33.17 -13.09 9.42
C SER A 418 31.75 -12.55 9.63
N ALA A 419 31.59 -11.31 10.10
CA ALA A 419 30.28 -10.67 10.19
C ALA A 419 29.64 -10.45 8.80
N ALA A 420 30.43 -10.03 7.80
CA ALA A 420 29.93 -9.87 6.43
C ALA A 420 29.53 -11.21 5.80
N ALA A 421 30.25 -12.29 6.08
CA ALA A 421 29.89 -13.63 5.61
C ALA A 421 28.54 -14.11 6.21
N VAL A 422 28.29 -13.82 7.49
CA VAL A 422 26.99 -14.09 8.14
C VAL A 422 25.87 -13.29 7.46
N ALA A 423 26.07 -11.98 7.26
CA ALA A 423 25.12 -11.11 6.58
C ALA A 423 24.76 -11.62 5.17
N SER A 424 25.77 -11.95 4.37
CA SER A 424 25.62 -12.48 3.00
C SER A 424 24.88 -13.83 2.97
N SER A 425 25.14 -14.72 3.94
CA SER A 425 24.41 -15.98 4.06
C SER A 425 22.93 -15.77 4.37
N ILE A 426 22.60 -14.85 5.29
CA ILE A 426 21.21 -14.52 5.63
C ILE A 426 20.47 -13.97 4.40
N ALA A 427 21.10 -13.07 3.65
CA ALA A 427 20.52 -12.53 2.42
C ALA A 427 20.28 -13.62 1.37
N SER A 428 21.23 -14.55 1.21
CA SER A 428 21.09 -15.70 0.31
C SER A 428 19.97 -16.65 0.76
N ASP A 429 19.83 -16.88 2.07
CA ASP A 429 18.75 -17.69 2.64
C ASP A 429 17.38 -17.03 2.50
N ALA A 430 17.31 -15.69 2.49
CA ALA A 430 16.10 -14.95 2.16
C ALA A 430 15.70 -15.18 0.69
N LYS A 431 16.64 -15.02 -0.25
CA LYS A 431 16.40 -15.25 -1.69
C LYS A 431 15.98 -16.69 -2.00
N ASN A 432 16.57 -17.67 -1.30
CA ASN A 432 16.28 -19.09 -1.51
C ASN A 432 15.08 -19.62 -0.69
N GLY A 433 14.55 -18.80 0.23
CA GLY A 433 13.40 -19.09 1.08
C GLY A 433 13.68 -19.96 2.31
N THR A 434 14.95 -20.31 2.55
CA THR A 434 15.42 -20.97 3.76
C THR A 434 15.15 -20.14 5.00
N LEU A 435 15.35 -18.81 4.92
CA LEU A 435 15.18 -17.91 6.07
C LEU A 435 13.76 -17.97 6.64
N ALA A 436 12.76 -17.81 5.78
CA ALA A 436 11.36 -17.92 6.16
C ALA A 436 11.04 -19.33 6.68
N GLN A 437 11.54 -20.37 6.02
CA GLN A 437 11.29 -21.76 6.42
C GLN A 437 11.81 -22.06 7.82
N VAL A 438 12.99 -21.55 8.18
CA VAL A 438 13.60 -21.75 9.51
C VAL A 438 12.84 -20.99 10.60
N LEU A 439 12.42 -19.75 10.32
CA LEU A 439 11.84 -18.88 11.34
C LEU A 439 10.32 -19.05 11.53
N THR A 440 9.58 -19.36 10.46
CA THR A 440 8.11 -19.40 10.48
C THR A 440 7.54 -20.77 10.14
N GLY A 441 8.37 -21.70 9.64
CA GLY A 441 7.92 -22.99 9.12
C GLY A 441 7.34 -22.93 7.70
N GLN A 442 7.31 -21.75 7.06
CA GLN A 442 6.82 -21.56 5.69
C GLN A 442 7.94 -21.19 4.73
N THR A 443 8.04 -21.86 3.59
CA THR A 443 8.96 -21.45 2.52
C THR A 443 8.41 -20.21 1.82
N LYS A 444 9.15 -19.10 1.88
CA LYS A 444 8.90 -17.89 1.10
C LYS A 444 10.22 -17.34 0.58
N GLN A 445 10.34 -17.23 -0.74
CA GLN A 445 11.47 -16.61 -1.42
C GLN A 445 11.22 -15.12 -1.54
N PHE A 446 12.24 -14.31 -1.27
CA PHE A 446 12.17 -12.86 -1.48
C PHE A 446 12.90 -12.48 -2.77
N GLN A 447 12.24 -11.67 -3.61
CA GLN A 447 12.76 -11.21 -4.89
C GLN A 447 13.83 -10.13 -4.68
N THR A 448 13.51 -9.11 -3.88
CA THR A 448 14.43 -8.02 -3.52
C THR A 448 14.84 -8.11 -2.05
N VAL A 449 16.14 -7.96 -1.80
CA VAL A 449 16.73 -7.92 -0.46
C VAL A 449 17.52 -6.63 -0.28
N ILE A 450 17.04 -5.74 0.60
CA ILE A 450 17.67 -4.44 0.91
C ILE A 450 18.38 -4.51 2.27
N GLY A 451 19.64 -4.11 2.33
CA GLY A 451 20.42 -4.04 3.58
C GLY A 451 20.32 -2.66 4.23
N ILE A 452 19.83 -2.57 5.47
CA ILE A 452 19.75 -1.32 6.23
C ILE A 452 20.62 -1.44 7.48
N GLY A 453 21.78 -0.80 7.45
CA GLY A 453 22.74 -0.84 8.55
C GLY A 453 22.63 0.39 9.43
N HIS A 454 22.85 0.19 10.74
CA HIS A 454 23.16 1.27 11.66
C HIS A 454 24.58 1.17 12.17
N SER A 455 25.27 2.30 12.26
CA SER A 455 26.62 2.41 12.77
C SER A 455 27.61 1.40 12.12
N LEU A 456 28.30 0.58 12.94
CA LEU A 456 29.10 -0.57 12.50
C LEU A 456 28.35 -1.53 11.54
N GLY A 457 27.04 -1.71 11.70
CA GLY A 457 26.22 -2.52 10.81
C GLY A 457 26.26 -2.03 9.35
N SER A 458 26.35 -0.72 9.15
CA SER A 458 26.56 -0.14 7.83
C SER A 458 27.95 -0.44 7.28
N GLY A 459 28.98 -0.42 8.13
CA GLY A 459 30.32 -0.85 7.73
C GLY A 459 30.35 -2.32 7.28
N ILE A 460 29.60 -3.20 7.95
CA ILE A 460 29.51 -4.61 7.58
C ILE A 460 28.85 -4.80 6.21
N PHE A 461 27.72 -4.13 5.94
CA PHE A 461 27.09 -4.18 4.62
C PHE A 461 27.96 -3.52 3.54
N ASN A 462 28.62 -2.41 3.86
CA ASN A 462 29.53 -1.76 2.92
C ASN A 462 30.73 -2.66 2.56
N TYR A 463 31.30 -3.37 3.56
CA TYR A 463 32.37 -4.33 3.32
C TYR A 463 31.94 -5.46 2.38
N GLU A 464 30.70 -5.95 2.53
CA GLU A 464 30.14 -6.99 1.66
C GLU A 464 30.12 -6.52 0.21
N VAL A 465 29.58 -5.33 -0.07
CA VAL A 465 29.51 -4.81 -1.45
C VAL A 465 30.87 -4.42 -2.01
N ILE A 466 31.83 -4.01 -1.16
CA ILE A 466 33.23 -3.79 -1.57
C ILE A 466 33.89 -5.11 -1.98
N LYS A 467 33.61 -6.20 -1.26
CA LYS A 467 34.21 -7.51 -1.48
C LYS A 467 33.61 -8.21 -2.70
N ASP A 468 32.29 -8.19 -2.84
CA ASP A 468 31.55 -9.04 -3.77
C ASP A 468 30.96 -8.26 -4.97
N GLY A 469 30.89 -6.93 -4.90
CA GLY A 469 30.51 -6.06 -6.03
C GLY A 469 29.17 -6.46 -6.64
N ALA A 470 29.16 -6.79 -7.94
CA ALA A 470 27.97 -7.26 -8.66
C ALA A 470 27.45 -8.64 -8.20
N SER A 471 28.26 -9.38 -7.44
CA SER A 471 27.88 -10.67 -6.85
C SER A 471 27.31 -10.54 -5.44
N SER A 472 27.20 -9.31 -4.92
CA SER A 472 26.51 -9.04 -3.65
C SER A 472 25.06 -9.55 -3.71
N PRO A 473 24.54 -10.20 -2.65
CA PRO A 473 23.16 -10.62 -2.60
C PRO A 473 22.20 -9.45 -2.32
N TYR A 474 22.70 -8.24 -2.05
CA TYR A 474 21.89 -7.07 -1.74
C TYR A 474 21.56 -6.23 -2.96
N ASP A 475 20.28 -5.93 -3.13
CA ASP A 475 19.76 -5.15 -4.26
C ASP A 475 19.81 -3.63 -3.99
N GLY A 476 20.06 -3.21 -2.75
CA GLY A 476 20.29 -1.80 -2.34
C GLY A 476 20.74 -1.68 -0.88
N LEU A 477 21.32 -0.54 -0.49
CA LEU A 477 21.84 -0.28 0.87
C LEU A 477 21.36 1.05 1.49
N ILE A 478 21.12 1.07 2.81
CA ILE A 478 20.91 2.28 3.64
C ILE A 478 21.92 2.26 4.82
N LEU A 479 22.72 3.32 4.98
CA LEU A 479 23.88 3.34 5.89
C LEU A 479 23.88 4.54 6.88
N THR A 480 24.32 4.32 8.12
CA THR A 480 24.57 5.31 9.21
C THR A 480 25.80 4.85 10.06
N VAL A 481 26.59 5.67 10.79
CA VAL A 481 27.97 5.27 11.26
C VAL A 481 28.41 5.86 12.64
N GLY A 482 29.13 5.16 13.58
CA GLY A 482 29.46 5.63 14.98
C GLY A 482 30.70 5.00 15.75
N SER A 483 31.24 5.61 16.87
CA SER A 483 32.12 4.99 17.94
C SER A 483 32.57 5.85 19.19
N ALA A 484 32.73 5.18 20.37
CA ALA A 484 33.63 5.42 21.55
C ALA A 484 33.71 4.11 22.43
N ARG A 485 34.71 3.85 23.32
CA ARG A 485 34.92 2.47 23.91
C ARG A 485 35.54 2.31 25.32
N THR A 486 35.25 1.18 25.96
CA THR A 486 35.92 0.55 27.13
C THR A 486 35.85 -1.01 27.07
N ILE A 487 36.65 -1.74 27.87
CA ILE A 487 36.63 -3.23 27.93
C ILE A 487 35.33 -3.72 28.61
N ALA A 488 34.60 -4.63 27.97
CA ALA A 488 33.27 -5.05 28.40
C ALA A 488 33.26 -5.73 29.77
N SER A 489 34.15 -6.70 30.00
CA SER A 489 34.25 -7.44 31.28
C SER A 489 34.66 -6.57 32.46
N GLN A 490 35.24 -5.39 32.22
CA GLN A 490 35.58 -4.41 33.25
C GLN A 490 34.46 -3.40 33.49
N ALA A 491 33.71 -3.07 32.44
CA ALA A 491 32.62 -2.09 32.49
C ALA A 491 31.35 -2.65 33.14
N ASP A 492 31.00 -3.90 32.84
CA ASP A 492 29.89 -4.62 33.44
C ASP A 492 30.25 -6.11 33.65
N PRO A 493 30.94 -6.44 34.75
CA PRO A 493 31.33 -7.82 35.05
C PRO A 493 30.14 -8.77 35.25
N ALA A 494 28.97 -8.25 35.63
CA ALA A 494 27.78 -9.06 35.86
C ALA A 494 27.18 -9.57 34.55
N ARG A 495 27.25 -8.76 33.48
CA ARG A 495 26.76 -9.14 32.14
C ARG A 495 27.85 -9.76 31.26
N PHE A 496 29.10 -9.33 31.39
CA PHE A 496 30.17 -9.64 30.44
C PHE A 496 31.42 -10.29 31.07
N GLY A 497 31.34 -10.74 32.32
CA GLY A 497 32.50 -11.26 33.07
C GLY A 497 33.20 -12.47 32.43
N ASP A 498 32.47 -13.25 31.63
CA ASP A 498 32.99 -14.44 30.94
C ASP A 498 33.57 -14.14 29.54
N LEU A 499 33.45 -12.90 29.05
CA LEU A 499 33.96 -12.50 27.74
C LEU A 499 35.46 -12.18 27.79
N ASP A 500 36.20 -12.54 26.74
CA ASP A 500 37.62 -12.22 26.65
C ASP A 500 37.86 -10.70 26.49
N PRO A 501 39.05 -10.17 26.83
CA PRO A 501 39.34 -8.73 26.81
C PRO A 501 39.26 -8.05 25.44
N GLY A 502 39.07 -8.80 24.35
CA GLY A 502 38.79 -8.22 23.03
C GLY A 502 37.36 -7.76 22.85
N TYR A 503 36.43 -8.10 23.75
CA TYR A 503 35.09 -7.51 23.78
C TYR A 503 35.10 -6.12 24.43
N THR A 504 34.53 -5.15 23.73
CA THR A 504 34.37 -3.76 24.16
C THR A 504 32.91 -3.34 24.23
N THR A 505 32.61 -2.41 25.13
CA THR A 505 31.32 -1.73 25.26
C THR A 505 31.54 -0.24 25.50
N VAL A 506 30.49 0.53 25.74
CA VAL A 506 30.55 1.95 26.12
C VAL A 506 30.22 2.13 27.60
N ASN A 507 30.69 3.20 28.23
CA ASN A 507 30.17 3.58 29.55
C ASN A 507 28.92 4.47 29.39
N GLY A 508 28.07 4.54 30.42
CA GLY A 508 26.79 5.25 30.33
C GLY A 508 26.92 6.75 30.03
N SER A 509 28.00 7.41 30.46
CA SER A 509 28.24 8.83 30.16
C SER A 509 28.67 9.07 28.71
N ALA A 510 29.48 8.19 28.13
CA ALA A 510 29.87 8.27 26.72
C ALA A 510 28.70 7.95 25.77
N ARG A 511 27.64 7.30 26.25
CA ARG A 511 26.44 7.02 25.45
C ARG A 511 25.75 8.30 24.94
N SER A 512 25.86 9.39 25.70
CA SER A 512 25.31 10.70 25.32
C SER A 512 25.90 11.27 24.02
N LEU A 513 27.12 10.85 23.63
CA LEU A 513 27.76 11.28 22.38
C LEU A 513 27.02 10.78 21.12
N PHE A 514 26.15 9.78 21.27
CA PHE A 514 25.34 9.28 20.17
C PHE A 514 24.02 10.04 19.99
N TYR A 515 23.70 10.98 20.88
CA TYR A 515 22.46 11.75 20.83
C TYR A 515 22.74 13.21 20.45
N GLY A 516 21.69 13.92 20.05
CA GLY A 516 21.74 15.33 19.73
C GLY A 516 22.16 16.18 20.93
N PRO A 517 22.66 17.40 20.68
CA PRO A 517 23.36 18.21 21.68
C PRO A 517 22.42 18.86 22.70
N THR A 518 21.10 18.71 22.57
CA THR A 518 20.10 19.37 23.41
C THR A 518 19.13 18.35 24.00
N ASP A 519 18.74 18.55 25.26
CA ASP A 519 17.74 17.71 25.95
C ASP A 519 16.36 17.68 25.25
N ASP A 520 16.13 18.60 24.30
CA ASP A 520 14.92 18.67 23.47
C ASP A 520 14.99 17.78 22.20
N SER A 521 16.10 17.07 21.93
CA SER A 521 16.22 16.22 20.73
C SER A 521 15.83 14.76 20.99
N PHE A 522 15.90 14.28 22.23
CA PHE A 522 15.58 12.90 22.60
C PHE A 522 14.85 12.78 23.94
N SER A 523 14.16 11.67 24.13
CA SER A 523 13.50 11.36 25.40
C SER A 523 14.51 10.86 26.44
N PRO A 524 14.57 11.46 27.65
CA PRO A 524 15.43 10.96 28.73
C PRO A 524 15.13 9.52 29.13
N VAL A 525 13.87 9.07 28.94
CA VAL A 525 13.48 7.68 29.22
C VAL A 525 14.06 6.74 28.17
N ILE A 526 14.01 7.11 26.89
CA ILE A 526 14.62 6.31 25.81
C ILE A 526 16.13 6.25 25.99
N PHE A 527 16.78 7.36 26.32
CA PHE A 527 18.21 7.39 26.64
C PHE A 527 18.56 6.47 27.82
N GLN A 528 17.79 6.52 28.91
CA GLN A 528 18.03 5.67 30.07
C GLN A 528 17.87 4.19 29.72
N LEU A 529 16.84 3.85 28.95
CA LEU A 529 16.60 2.48 28.53
C LEU A 529 17.70 1.99 27.57
N ASP A 530 18.18 2.83 26.66
CA ASP A 530 19.33 2.52 25.80
C ASP A 530 20.61 2.23 26.61
N VAL A 531 20.88 3.03 27.65
CA VAL A 531 21.97 2.77 28.61
C VAL A 531 21.79 1.43 29.34
N LEU A 532 20.56 1.03 29.65
CA LEU A 532 20.28 -0.26 30.29
C LEU A 532 20.43 -1.44 29.32
N THR A 533 20.24 -1.23 28.02
CA THR A 533 20.20 -2.30 27.01
C THR A 533 21.42 -2.35 26.09
N PHE A 534 22.36 -1.42 26.21
CA PHE A 534 23.63 -1.44 25.47
C PHE A 534 24.34 -2.80 25.61
N ASP A 535 25.12 -3.19 24.60
CA ASP A 535 25.76 -4.51 24.54
C ASP A 535 27.27 -4.42 24.33
N ALA A 536 27.93 -5.58 24.35
CA ALA A 536 29.32 -5.74 23.97
C ALA A 536 29.44 -6.15 22.50
N ASN A 537 30.59 -5.83 21.92
CA ASN A 537 31.01 -6.35 20.62
C ASN A 537 32.54 -6.49 20.58
N SER A 538 33.07 -7.22 19.60
CA SER A 538 34.51 -7.35 19.43
C SER A 538 35.16 -6.05 18.94
N LYS A 539 36.29 -5.68 19.55
CA LYS A 539 37.13 -4.56 19.09
C LYS A 539 37.69 -4.78 17.68
N TRP A 540 37.83 -6.04 17.25
CA TRP A 540 38.41 -6.36 15.94
C TRP A 540 37.50 -5.93 14.81
N LEU A 541 36.18 -6.11 14.95
CA LEU A 541 35.18 -5.61 14.01
C LEU A 541 35.34 -4.11 13.74
N THR A 542 35.54 -3.31 14.79
CA THR A 542 35.66 -1.86 14.58
C THR A 542 37.05 -1.39 14.24
N ASN A 543 38.11 -2.04 14.73
CA ASN A 543 39.48 -1.72 14.29
C ASN A 543 39.65 -1.92 12.77
N GLN A 544 38.77 -2.70 12.15
CA GLN A 544 38.73 -2.98 10.72
C GLN A 544 37.81 -2.04 9.91
N ILE A 545 37.00 -1.17 10.56
CA ILE A 545 36.16 -0.17 9.87
C ILE A 545 36.93 0.72 8.90
N PRO A 546 38.19 1.15 9.15
CA PRO A 546 38.94 1.92 8.17
C PRO A 546 39.05 1.25 6.79
N PHE A 547 38.90 -0.08 6.71
CA PHE A 547 38.94 -0.83 5.44
C PHE A 547 37.68 -0.67 4.58
N VAL A 548 36.60 -0.04 5.09
CA VAL A 548 35.38 0.21 4.31
C VAL A 548 35.31 1.59 3.68
N TYR A 549 36.31 2.46 3.92
CA TYR A 549 36.43 3.77 3.28
C TYR A 549 37.22 3.67 1.96
N VAL A 550 36.81 2.74 1.12
CA VAL A 550 37.36 2.53 -0.23
C VAL A 550 36.21 2.42 -1.23
N PRO A 551 36.41 2.75 -2.51
CA PRO A 551 35.35 2.63 -3.50
C PRO A 551 34.82 1.19 -3.63
N ALA A 552 33.50 1.01 -3.52
CA ALA A 552 32.78 -0.24 -3.76
C ALA A 552 32.65 -0.49 -5.28
N VAL A 553 33.76 -0.82 -5.92
CA VAL A 553 33.79 -1.12 -7.36
C VAL A 553 33.00 -2.39 -7.64
N GLY A 554 32.11 -2.32 -8.62
CA GLY A 554 31.27 -3.43 -9.08
C GLY A 554 29.85 -3.39 -8.55
N TYR A 555 29.57 -2.63 -7.48
CA TYR A 555 28.22 -2.56 -6.92
C TYR A 555 27.33 -1.61 -7.74
N GLY A 556 26.27 -2.16 -8.32
CA GLY A 556 25.31 -1.42 -9.15
C GLY A 556 24.05 -0.96 -8.42
N GLY A 557 23.72 -1.55 -7.27
CA GLY A 557 22.49 -1.22 -6.53
C GLY A 557 22.44 0.23 -6.06
N PRO A 558 21.25 0.82 -5.87
CA PRO A 558 21.12 2.15 -5.27
C PRO A 558 21.59 2.17 -3.81
N VAL A 559 22.15 3.31 -3.40
CA VAL A 559 22.72 3.53 -2.06
C VAL A 559 22.13 4.79 -1.45
N VAL A 560 21.71 4.73 -0.19
CA VAL A 560 21.41 5.91 0.64
C VAL A 560 22.36 5.98 1.82
N VAL A 561 22.94 7.16 2.02
CA VAL A 561 23.69 7.53 3.23
C VAL A 561 22.85 8.52 4.03
N MET A 562 22.45 8.13 5.24
CA MET A 562 21.70 8.99 6.17
C MET A 562 22.53 9.30 7.40
N VAL A 563 22.53 10.56 7.83
CA VAL A 563 23.26 11.00 9.03
C VAL A 563 22.47 12.10 9.75
N GLY A 564 22.52 12.13 11.08
CA GLY A 564 21.92 13.22 11.84
C GLY A 564 22.75 14.50 11.77
N GLU A 565 22.12 15.67 11.68
CA GLU A 565 22.79 16.98 11.63
C GLU A 565 23.84 17.17 12.73
N PHE A 566 23.60 16.60 13.91
CA PHE A 566 24.50 16.71 15.06
C PHE A 566 25.18 15.39 15.42
N ASP A 567 25.38 14.50 14.45
CA ASP A 567 26.18 13.28 14.64
C ASP A 567 27.62 13.63 15.03
N GLN A 568 27.92 13.47 16.32
CA GLN A 568 29.22 13.81 16.89
C GLN A 568 30.32 12.81 16.52
N VAL A 569 29.96 11.65 15.97
CA VAL A 569 30.96 10.67 15.56
C VAL A 569 31.51 11.00 14.17
N HIS A 570 30.65 11.39 13.22
CA HIS A 570 31.07 11.52 11.82
C HIS A 570 31.31 12.94 11.37
N CYS A 571 30.53 13.90 11.87
CA CYS A 571 30.59 15.26 11.37
C CYS A 571 31.52 16.16 12.19
N SER A 572 32.08 15.64 13.29
CA SER A 572 32.85 16.42 14.26
C SER A 572 34.25 15.88 14.60
N PRO A 573 35.22 15.93 13.67
CA PRO A 573 36.61 16.15 14.06
C PRO A 573 36.80 17.58 14.64
N ASP A 574 36.02 18.55 14.15
CA ASP A 574 36.15 20.00 14.46
C ASP A 574 35.00 20.57 15.32
N GLY A 575 33.98 19.76 15.67
CA GLY A 575 32.86 20.13 16.55
C GLY A 575 31.66 20.83 15.89
N GLY A 576 31.50 20.74 14.55
CA GLY A 576 30.38 21.35 13.80
C GLY A 576 29.33 20.35 13.31
N PRO A 577 28.15 20.84 12.86
CA PRO A 577 27.08 19.99 12.32
C PRO A 577 27.43 19.40 10.94
N CYS A 578 26.79 18.28 10.60
CA CYS A 578 26.81 17.71 9.26
C CYS A 578 26.22 18.70 8.25
N VAL A 579 26.89 18.90 7.13
CA VAL A 579 26.42 19.77 6.06
C VAL A 579 26.03 18.94 4.84
N GLN A 580 24.77 19.02 4.44
CA GLN A 580 24.21 18.26 3.31
C GLN A 580 25.06 18.35 2.04
N SER A 581 25.50 19.56 1.66
CA SER A 581 26.28 19.77 0.44
C SER A 581 27.68 19.13 0.50
N VAL A 582 28.25 18.95 1.69
CA VAL A 582 29.56 18.31 1.86
C VAL A 582 29.43 16.82 1.63
N ILE A 583 28.47 16.18 2.30
CA ILE A 583 28.22 14.73 2.19
C ILE A 583 27.78 14.38 0.77
N GLN A 584 26.87 15.17 0.19
CA GLN A 584 26.45 15.01 -1.21
C GLN A 584 27.61 15.11 -2.20
N GLY A 585 28.64 15.91 -1.90
CA GLY A 585 29.84 16.05 -2.72
C GLY A 585 30.87 14.93 -2.53
N SER A 586 30.90 14.26 -1.37
CA SER A 586 31.90 13.24 -1.04
C SER A 586 31.44 11.80 -1.30
N GLU A 587 30.21 11.45 -0.91
CA GLU A 587 29.72 10.06 -0.92
C GLU A 587 29.71 9.38 -2.30
N PRO A 588 29.34 10.06 -3.42
CA PRO A 588 29.30 9.39 -4.73
C PRO A 588 30.64 8.79 -5.17
N ALA A 589 31.77 9.32 -4.71
CA ALA A 589 33.10 8.78 -5.05
C ALA A 589 33.35 7.37 -4.49
N PHE A 590 32.64 6.98 -3.42
CA PHE A 590 32.75 5.66 -2.82
C PHE A 590 31.86 4.61 -3.52
N PHE A 591 30.92 5.03 -4.36
CA PHE A 591 30.00 4.13 -5.08
C PHE A 591 29.97 4.44 -6.58
N PRO A 592 31.12 4.32 -7.29
CA PRO A 592 31.29 4.85 -8.65
C PRO A 592 30.41 4.19 -9.72
N GLN A 593 29.80 3.04 -9.42
CA GLN A 593 28.96 2.27 -10.35
C GLN A 593 27.52 2.09 -9.85
N SER A 594 27.17 2.69 -8.72
CA SER A 594 25.79 2.65 -8.21
C SER A 594 24.84 3.39 -9.15
N LEU A 595 23.65 2.84 -9.35
CA LEU A 595 22.57 3.46 -10.12
C LEU A 595 22.16 4.84 -9.56
N ASN A 596 22.25 5.02 -8.24
CA ASN A 596 21.95 6.29 -7.58
C ASN A 596 22.53 6.33 -6.16
N VAL A 597 23.23 7.42 -5.82
CA VAL A 597 23.72 7.68 -4.46
C VAL A 597 22.94 8.85 -3.89
N THR A 598 22.09 8.57 -2.90
CA THR A 598 21.29 9.59 -2.18
C THR A 598 21.95 9.87 -0.84
N THR A 599 22.02 11.14 -0.45
CA THR A 599 22.58 11.56 0.83
C THR A 599 21.55 12.39 1.58
N ILE A 600 21.37 12.15 2.88
CA ILE A 600 20.35 12.83 3.69
C ILE A 600 20.93 13.20 5.04
N VAL A 601 20.95 14.50 5.33
CA VAL A 601 21.19 15.03 6.68
C VAL A 601 19.85 15.26 7.36
N ILE A 602 19.64 14.63 8.52
CA ILE A 602 18.40 14.72 9.29
C ILE A 602 18.53 15.86 10.32
N PRO A 603 17.78 16.96 10.17
CA PRO A 603 17.90 18.11 11.08
C PRO A 603 17.64 17.74 12.54
N GLY A 604 18.31 18.41 13.47
CA GLY A 604 18.02 18.25 14.91
C GLY A 604 18.36 16.88 15.50
N THR A 605 19.08 16.03 14.78
CA THR A 605 19.25 14.61 15.12
C THR A 605 20.71 14.25 15.36
N GLY A 606 20.99 13.44 16.38
CA GLY A 606 22.31 12.88 16.64
C GLY A 606 22.61 11.61 15.84
N HIS A 607 23.49 10.78 16.37
CA HIS A 607 23.91 9.52 15.74
C HIS A 607 22.81 8.44 15.78
N SER A 608 22.11 8.32 16.91
CA SER A 608 21.08 7.30 17.16
C SER A 608 19.72 7.71 16.60
N LEU A 609 19.57 7.67 15.28
CA LEU A 609 18.37 8.12 14.57
C LEU A 609 17.07 7.53 15.13
N ASN A 610 17.08 6.25 15.53
CA ASN A 610 15.90 5.55 16.04
C ASN A 610 15.54 5.93 17.48
N ALA A 611 16.39 6.69 18.19
CA ALA A 611 16.21 7.02 19.61
C ALA A 611 15.90 8.51 19.85
N GLU A 612 15.85 9.31 18.77
CA GLU A 612 15.59 10.76 18.79
C GLU A 612 14.12 11.05 18.49
N PHE A 613 13.61 12.23 18.85
CA PHE A 613 12.21 12.59 18.55
C PHE A 613 11.90 12.65 17.05
N THR A 614 12.93 12.76 16.21
CA THR A 614 12.84 12.70 14.74
C THR A 614 12.74 11.28 14.18
N ALA A 615 12.78 10.23 15.03
CA ALA A 615 12.78 8.82 14.61
C ALA A 615 11.67 8.50 13.60
N SER A 616 10.42 8.92 13.84
CA SER A 616 9.31 8.65 12.92
C SER A 616 9.50 9.29 11.53
N SER A 617 10.15 10.45 11.45
CA SER A 617 10.51 11.07 10.17
C SER A 617 11.59 10.26 9.45
N SER A 618 12.61 9.80 10.17
CA SER A 618 13.64 8.91 9.64
C SER A 618 13.04 7.58 9.15
N PHE A 619 12.07 7.03 9.88
CA PHE A 619 11.39 5.78 9.52
C PHE A 619 10.56 5.93 8.24
N LEU A 620 9.82 7.03 8.12
CA LEU A 620 9.09 7.38 6.89
C LEU A 620 10.05 7.45 5.71
N MET A 621 11.16 8.20 5.84
CA MET A 621 12.16 8.32 4.78
C MET A 621 12.76 6.96 4.40
N MET A 622 13.17 6.14 5.36
CA MET A 622 13.75 4.81 5.08
C MET A 622 12.75 3.88 4.38
N ASN A 623 11.48 3.88 4.82
CA ASN A 623 10.42 3.11 4.15
C ASN A 623 10.19 3.61 2.72
N ASP A 624 10.07 4.92 2.50
CA ASP A 624 9.85 5.48 1.16
C ASP A 624 11.02 5.16 0.21
N LEU A 625 12.26 5.23 0.72
CA LEU A 625 13.45 4.82 -0.03
C LEU A 625 13.45 3.34 -0.37
N PHE A 626 13.08 2.47 0.58
CA PHE A 626 12.91 1.04 0.34
C PHE A 626 11.90 0.79 -0.80
N ARG A 627 10.73 1.44 -0.77
CA ARG A 627 9.72 1.33 -1.84
C ARG A 627 10.27 1.77 -3.20
N ASN A 628 11.00 2.88 -3.21
CA ASN A 628 11.62 3.40 -4.43
C ASN A 628 12.68 2.47 -5.00
N PHE A 629 13.42 1.74 -4.16
CA PHE A 629 14.41 0.76 -4.60
C PHE A 629 13.75 -0.46 -5.22
N VAL A 630 12.72 -1.01 -4.56
CA VAL A 630 11.91 -2.12 -5.06
C VAL A 630 11.30 -1.79 -6.43
N ASN A 631 10.64 -0.64 -6.57
CA ASN A 631 9.95 -0.28 -7.82
C ASN A 631 10.89 -0.10 -9.03
N ARG A 632 12.18 0.18 -8.79
CA ARG A 632 13.19 0.29 -9.84
C ARG A 632 13.81 -1.04 -10.24
N ALA A 633 13.76 -2.07 -9.40
CA ALA A 633 14.31 -3.39 -9.72
C ALA A 633 13.39 -4.22 -10.66
N VAL A 634 12.11 -3.84 -10.75
CA VAL A 634 11.09 -4.49 -11.60
C VAL A 634 11.09 -3.96 -13.05
N ASN A 635 11.76 -2.83 -13.32
CA ASN A 635 11.89 -2.20 -14.64
C ASN A 635 13.33 -2.29 -15.15
#